data_AF-A0A1Y5GMB0-F1
#
_entry.id   AF-A0A1Y5GMB0-F1
#
_cell.length_a   1.000
_cell.length_b   1.000
_cell.length_c   1.000
_cell.angle_alpha   90.00
_cell.angle_beta   90.00
_cell.angle_gamma   90.00
#
_symmetry.space_group_name_H-M   'P 1'
#
loop_
_entity.id
_entity.type
_entity.pdbx_description
1 polymer ?
#
loop_
_entity_poly.entity_id
_entity_poly.type
_entity_poly.pdbx_seq_one_letter_code
_entity_poly.pdbx_strand_id
1 'polypeptide(L)'
;MNSKYTRRRFLKTVVVSAGAVGASSLVGCGGSGANGHVDNDISPELLSFSSVDTGSTFPQSVASGDPKATSIILWTRIDTGTQSGDQSVVMQTSSDSNFNVIVAQTSLTATSDADYSLKVKITGLNNATTYYYRFIYNDTSSKTGRFKTAPEGDADTPVKFGFISCQDYINGYYNTLTKFLEDDHVDSVDFIVHLGDYIYETTGDPSFQASVRSITFTDLAGSIPLPNSTSPTHYAASSLSNYRQLYQTYRSDEILQQLHEKFAFINIWDDHEFSDDSWQDVGTYKDEKEDEQNTTRKENAEQAFFEFTPIDITPDTGFAESEGQITVDSTDLYPSIISRQFRFGANLNLMMSDFRTYRPDHVIPEDSYPGQVIIPELEIGYTLIASFFAGALTACSADTGTDPVDDFIYDIVSAVAAPAAANPAFDASNPFALINPTDIQTMVHDDLGATLTGSLLLQYVDLDEATFTNHKAAMQAVVAQQYLAAGVPAADVTAKAAEKITGRMAVDFINATITAYNASFDPDLPLLSDATYEYGMTYAQLGRSATSVIAESGLGARYNVIKNTYDIYTLYLSSVAPSLHPTTTDPDYVSPDYDNAWGTAQQTSILVNLSTSNATWNVLGSSTSFTSMVLDASTGTCGGADSLLRQTLDGASLGAAMPDAQIYLNVDQWDGFPVRRTILMDDPTGAITSAGLKTLKGSNTVIISGDIHSSFATDHGANTDGNRAVEFTTPAVSSGNFASFVTGAVATIIDSATANDGVDSADISAAAGLVGTGVTLEGFLGEGNSDITYNNNAVNGISIIEITSSTLTNTFHQLSTGVYPGSVAAGFEPTGGFVTNLATSHYADPTALTWTTTTYRVTKTSGANGAPTLVTT
;
A
#
# COMPACT_ATOMS: atom_id res chain seq x y z
N MET A 1 21.02 -14.65 13.57
CA MET A 1 21.02 -14.32 15.01
C MET A 1 21.94 -13.13 15.28
N ASN A 2 21.37 -11.95 15.41
CA ASN A 2 21.87 -10.83 16.23
C ASN A 2 20.75 -9.78 16.26
N SER A 3 19.58 -10.17 16.79
CA SER A 3 18.57 -9.20 17.16
C SER A 3 19.18 -8.32 18.24
N LYS A 4 19.59 -7.10 17.88
CA LYS A 4 19.97 -6.08 18.86
C LYS A 4 18.69 -5.53 19.50
N TYR A 5 17.93 -6.38 20.18
CA TYR A 5 17.19 -5.94 21.36
C TYR A 5 18.22 -5.40 22.34
N THR A 6 18.47 -4.09 22.30
CA THR A 6 19.46 -3.50 23.19
C THR A 6 19.00 -3.73 24.62
N ARG A 7 19.91 -4.16 25.51
CA ARG A 7 19.68 -4.29 26.96
C ARG A 7 19.07 -3.01 27.56
N ARG A 8 19.23 -1.87 26.87
CA ARG A 8 18.66 -0.55 27.16
C ARG A 8 17.16 -0.45 26.87
N ARG A 9 16.62 -1.08 25.81
CA ARG A 9 15.16 -1.23 25.59
C ARG A 9 14.54 -2.13 26.67
N PHE A 10 15.11 -3.30 26.96
CA PHE A 10 14.62 -4.19 28.04
C PHE A 10 14.66 -3.52 29.44
N LEU A 11 15.72 -2.77 29.76
CA LEU A 11 15.82 -2.06 31.04
C LEU A 11 14.95 -0.80 31.10
N LYS A 12 14.62 -0.15 29.97
CA LYS A 12 13.61 0.92 29.93
C LYS A 12 12.20 0.37 30.13
N THR A 13 11.87 -0.80 29.55
CA THR A 13 10.59 -1.51 29.75
C THR A 13 10.39 -1.97 31.20
N VAL A 14 11.47 -2.23 31.96
CA VAL A 14 11.40 -2.75 33.35
C VAL A 14 11.58 -1.67 34.44
N VAL A 15 11.98 -0.43 34.10
CA VAL A 15 12.33 0.61 35.11
C VAL A 15 11.34 1.80 35.19
N VAL A 16 10.28 1.87 34.40
CA VAL A 16 9.22 2.91 34.57
C VAL A 16 8.16 2.48 35.59
N SER A 17 8.57 1.99 36.77
CA SER A 17 7.65 1.56 37.84
C SER A 17 7.85 2.30 39.17
N ALA A 18 8.50 3.47 39.16
CA ALA A 18 8.64 4.27 40.37
C ALA A 18 8.76 5.77 40.06
N GLY A 19 7.64 6.50 40.09
CA GLY A 19 7.70 7.96 40.25
C GLY A 19 6.60 8.77 39.57
N ALA A 20 5.36 8.66 40.06
CA ALA A 20 4.43 9.78 40.24
C ALA A 20 3.10 9.23 40.79
N VAL A 21 2.96 9.23 42.11
CA VAL A 21 1.64 9.06 42.74
C VAL A 21 0.91 10.40 42.57
N GLY A 22 0.28 10.59 41.41
CA GLY A 22 -0.77 11.57 41.21
C GLY A 22 -2.07 10.96 41.70
N ALA A 23 -2.62 11.50 42.79
CA ALA A 23 -3.85 11.01 43.40
C ALA A 23 -5.03 11.13 42.41
N SER A 24 -5.38 10.02 41.77
CA SER A 24 -6.60 9.87 40.98
C SER A 24 -7.57 9.03 41.81
N SER A 25 -8.70 9.63 42.16
CA SER A 25 -9.79 9.00 42.92
C SER A 25 -10.48 7.93 42.09
N LEU A 26 -10.35 6.66 42.50
CA LEU A 26 -11.15 5.55 41.97
C LEU A 26 -12.61 5.69 42.41
N VAL A 27 -13.55 5.74 41.46
CA VAL A 27 -14.97 5.46 41.71
C VAL A 27 -15.29 4.11 41.06
N GLY A 28 -15.21 3.05 41.85
CA GLY A 28 -15.70 1.72 41.47
C GLY A 28 -17.11 1.49 42.01
N CYS A 29 -18.08 1.22 41.14
CA CYS A 29 -19.41 0.77 41.53
C CYS A 29 -19.44 -0.77 41.61
N GLY A 30 -19.66 -1.33 42.80
CA GLY A 30 -19.94 -2.75 43.03
C GLY A 30 -20.43 -3.00 44.45
N GLY A 31 -21.70 -3.38 44.62
CA GLY A 31 -22.46 -3.17 45.86
C GLY A 31 -22.45 -4.27 46.94
N SER A 32 -23.08 -3.86 48.05
CA SER A 32 -23.67 -4.63 49.18
C SER A 32 -22.80 -4.85 50.43
N GLY A 33 -23.06 -4.06 51.48
CA GLY A 33 -22.79 -4.47 52.87
C GLY A 33 -22.39 -3.37 53.87
N ALA A 34 -23.39 -2.84 54.58
CA ALA A 34 -23.35 -2.30 55.96
C ALA A 34 -22.31 -1.24 56.41
N ASN A 35 -22.87 -0.06 56.72
CA ASN A 35 -22.56 0.87 57.81
C ASN A 35 -21.16 1.50 57.91
N GLY A 36 -21.09 2.74 57.40
CA GLY A 36 -20.33 3.83 58.01
C GLY A 36 -19.16 4.32 57.17
N HIS A 37 -19.41 5.21 56.20
CA HIS A 37 -18.39 6.05 55.57
C HIS A 37 -18.94 7.45 55.30
N VAL A 38 -18.06 8.43 55.51
CA VAL A 38 -18.33 9.87 55.48
C VAL A 38 -18.47 10.31 54.01
N ASP A 39 -19.59 10.94 53.67
CA ASP A 39 -19.80 11.63 52.39
C ASP A 39 -18.73 12.71 52.20
N ASN A 40 -17.76 12.46 51.34
CA ASN A 40 -17.07 13.50 50.59
C ASN A 40 -17.46 13.32 49.12
N ASP A 41 -18.66 13.78 48.81
CA ASP A 41 -19.16 14.00 47.45
C ASP A 41 -18.32 15.10 46.80
N ILE A 42 -17.25 14.71 46.11
CA ILE A 42 -16.57 15.57 45.15
C ILE A 42 -17.09 15.14 43.78
N SER A 43 -18.32 15.57 43.47
CA SER A 43 -18.72 15.69 42.07
C SER A 43 -17.68 16.59 41.37
N PRO A 44 -17.02 16.16 40.28
CA PRO A 44 -16.07 17.02 39.58
C PRO A 44 -16.78 18.34 39.21
N GLU A 45 -16.22 19.48 39.62
CA GLU A 45 -16.80 20.78 39.30
C GLU A 45 -17.00 20.88 37.78
N LEU A 46 -18.23 21.19 37.36
CA LEU A 46 -18.51 21.57 35.98
C LEU A 46 -17.67 22.80 35.66
N LEU A 47 -16.59 22.60 34.90
CA LEU A 47 -15.79 23.70 34.38
C LEU A 47 -16.68 24.58 33.50
N SER A 48 -16.88 25.83 33.92
CA SER A 48 -17.52 26.84 33.11
C SER A 48 -16.53 27.39 32.10
N PHE A 49 -16.95 27.51 30.85
CA PHE A 49 -16.26 28.24 29.79
C PHE A 49 -17.24 29.23 29.17
N SER A 50 -16.75 30.31 28.55
CA SER A 50 -17.59 31.37 28.00
C SER A 50 -18.01 31.16 26.55
N SER A 51 -17.33 30.27 25.80
CA SER A 51 -17.65 30.02 24.39
C SER A 51 -17.27 28.61 23.92
N VAL A 52 -17.94 28.15 22.86
CA VAL A 52 -17.54 26.99 22.06
C VAL A 52 -16.77 27.51 20.85
N ASP A 53 -15.67 26.86 20.54
CA ASP A 53 -14.76 27.29 19.47
C ASP A 53 -15.45 27.28 18.09
N THR A 54 -15.02 28.23 17.27
CA THR A 54 -15.48 28.40 15.89
C THR A 54 -14.35 28.14 14.88
N GLY A 55 -13.27 27.49 15.32
CA GLY A 55 -12.11 27.12 14.51
C GLY A 55 -10.85 27.96 14.75
N SER A 56 -10.87 28.90 15.71
CA SER A 56 -9.69 29.73 16.01
C SER A 56 -8.81 29.13 17.12
N THR A 57 -9.43 28.47 18.09
CA THR A 57 -8.71 27.92 19.26
C THR A 57 -8.29 26.48 19.01
N PHE A 58 -9.15 25.71 18.34
CA PHE A 58 -8.94 24.31 17.95
C PHE A 58 -9.09 24.18 16.42
N PRO A 59 -8.12 24.68 15.63
CA PRO A 59 -8.28 24.83 14.18
C PRO A 59 -8.44 23.50 13.41
N GLN A 60 -8.03 22.38 13.99
CA GLN A 60 -8.22 21.03 13.43
C GLN A 60 -9.32 20.23 14.18
N SER A 61 -10.14 20.93 14.97
CA SER A 61 -11.17 20.35 15.85
C SER A 61 -10.59 19.25 16.76
N VAL A 62 -11.43 18.28 17.12
CA VAL A 62 -11.09 17.12 17.95
C VAL A 62 -11.08 15.84 17.10
N ALA A 63 -10.40 14.80 17.59
CA ALA A 63 -10.46 13.46 17.00
C ALA A 63 -10.38 12.38 18.07
N SER A 64 -10.89 11.20 17.76
CA SER A 64 -10.77 10.01 18.62
C SER A 64 -10.33 8.81 17.79
N GLY A 65 -9.69 7.83 18.42
CA GLY A 65 -9.15 6.70 17.67
C GLY A 65 -8.73 5.52 18.52
N ASP A 66 -8.41 4.43 17.82
CA ASP A 66 -8.06 3.13 18.38
C ASP A 66 -9.06 2.67 19.49
N PRO A 67 -10.37 2.61 19.21
CA PRO A 67 -11.37 2.22 20.19
C PRO A 67 -11.17 0.77 20.62
N LYS A 68 -11.11 0.56 21.94
CA LYS A 68 -11.06 -0.76 22.59
C LYS A 68 -12.26 -0.93 23.51
N ALA A 69 -12.36 -2.10 24.14
CA ALA A 69 -13.49 -2.42 25.00
C ALA A 69 -13.61 -1.46 26.20
N THR A 70 -12.49 -0.99 26.74
CA THR A 70 -12.48 -0.17 27.96
C THR A 70 -11.62 1.09 27.81
N SER A 71 -11.14 1.39 26.60
CA SER A 71 -10.26 2.52 26.36
C SER A 71 -10.43 3.16 24.98
N ILE A 72 -9.93 4.38 24.86
CA ILE A 72 -9.94 5.21 23.65
C ILE A 72 -8.73 6.15 23.67
N ILE A 73 -8.26 6.56 22.49
CA ILE A 73 -7.37 7.70 22.33
C ILE A 73 -8.17 8.94 21.95
N LEU A 74 -7.98 10.04 22.67
CA LEU A 74 -8.57 11.34 22.37
C LEU A 74 -7.48 12.33 21.96
N TRP A 75 -7.79 13.16 20.98
CA TRP A 75 -6.83 14.07 20.36
C TRP A 75 -7.42 15.46 20.13
N THR A 76 -6.59 16.50 20.26
CA THR A 76 -6.83 17.85 19.74
C THR A 76 -5.51 18.56 19.46
N ARG A 77 -5.52 19.64 18.67
CA ARG A 77 -4.43 20.63 18.63
C ARG A 77 -4.98 21.99 19.03
N ILE A 78 -4.20 22.79 19.74
CA ILE A 78 -4.55 24.18 20.06
C ILE A 78 -3.72 25.17 19.24
N ASP A 79 -4.33 26.28 18.86
CA ASP A 79 -3.61 27.48 18.44
C ASP A 79 -3.40 28.38 19.66
N THR A 80 -2.13 28.69 19.98
CA THR A 80 -1.78 29.53 21.12
C THR A 80 -1.77 31.02 20.77
N GLY A 81 -2.04 31.37 19.50
CA GLY A 81 -1.90 32.70 18.93
C GLY A 81 -0.46 33.20 19.08
N THR A 82 -0.24 34.17 19.97
CA THR A 82 1.08 34.71 20.26
C THR A 82 1.68 34.19 21.57
N GLN A 83 0.99 33.29 22.28
CA GLN A 83 1.46 32.77 23.56
C GLN A 83 2.56 31.73 23.36
N SER A 84 3.63 31.86 24.13
CA SER A 84 4.80 30.97 24.10
C SER A 84 4.87 30.07 25.33
N GLY A 85 5.52 28.91 25.19
CA GLY A 85 5.73 27.95 26.28
C GLY A 85 4.55 27.01 26.48
N ASP A 86 4.65 26.16 27.49
CA ASP A 86 3.68 25.10 27.79
C ASP A 86 2.30 25.67 28.15
N GLN A 87 1.26 25.06 27.58
CA GLN A 87 -0.13 25.47 27.79
C GLN A 87 -0.90 24.36 28.52
N SER A 88 -1.73 24.75 29.49
CA SER A 88 -2.59 23.79 30.18
C SER A 88 -3.95 23.71 29.49
N VAL A 89 -4.37 22.49 29.16
CA VAL A 89 -5.67 22.19 28.54
C VAL A 89 -6.37 21.15 29.39
N VAL A 90 -7.66 21.33 29.66
CA VAL A 90 -8.45 20.29 30.35
C VAL A 90 -9.24 19.49 29.35
N MET A 91 -9.15 18.17 29.41
CA MET A 91 -10.00 17.26 28.67
C MET A 91 -11.10 16.72 29.60
N GLN A 92 -12.34 16.66 29.11
CA GLN A 92 -13.46 16.01 29.78
C GLN A 92 -14.09 14.95 28.87
N THR A 93 -14.42 13.79 29.45
CA THR A 93 -15.25 12.75 28.83
C THR A 93 -16.55 12.60 29.63
N SER A 94 -17.68 12.45 28.95
CA SER A 94 -19.01 12.34 29.53
C SER A 94 -19.83 11.22 28.89
N SER A 95 -20.75 10.64 29.64
CA SER A 95 -21.76 9.70 29.13
C SER A 95 -23.01 10.40 28.55
N ASP A 96 -23.06 11.73 28.59
CA ASP A 96 -24.15 12.56 28.07
C ASP A 96 -23.57 13.69 27.21
N SER A 97 -24.23 13.99 26.09
CA SER A 97 -23.77 15.02 25.14
C SER A 97 -23.82 16.44 25.70
N ASN A 98 -24.59 16.67 26.76
CA ASN A 98 -24.64 17.96 27.46
C ASN A 98 -23.63 18.07 28.61
N PHE A 99 -22.77 17.05 28.80
CA PHE A 99 -21.74 17.00 29.84
C PHE A 99 -22.29 17.09 31.28
N ASN A 100 -23.52 16.62 31.53
CA ASN A 100 -24.07 16.57 32.89
C ASN A 100 -23.44 15.46 33.75
N VAL A 101 -22.83 14.45 33.13
CA VAL A 101 -22.24 13.28 33.81
C VAL A 101 -20.82 13.06 33.32
N ILE A 102 -19.85 13.72 33.96
CA ILE A 102 -18.43 13.56 33.64
C ILE A 102 -17.93 12.20 34.17
N VAL A 103 -17.34 11.40 33.28
CA VAL A 103 -16.76 10.08 33.61
C VAL A 103 -15.24 10.10 33.69
N ALA A 104 -14.59 11.05 33.01
CA ALA A 104 -13.15 11.30 33.13
C ALA A 104 -12.85 12.79 32.94
N GLN A 105 -11.85 13.30 33.66
CA GLN A 105 -11.33 14.65 33.51
C GLN A 105 -9.82 14.66 33.75
N THR A 106 -9.06 15.25 32.82
CA THR A 106 -7.59 15.23 32.88
C THR A 106 -7.04 16.59 32.48
N SER A 107 -6.07 17.11 33.24
CA SER A 107 -5.26 18.25 32.82
C SER A 107 -4.08 17.76 31.98
N LEU A 108 -3.94 18.31 30.78
CA LEU A 108 -2.91 18.01 29.81
C LEU A 108 -2.00 19.23 29.61
N THR A 109 -0.78 18.97 29.16
CA THR A 109 0.21 20.01 28.84
C THR A 109 0.52 19.99 27.35
N ALA A 110 0.08 21.01 26.62
CA ALA A 110 0.42 21.18 25.22
C ALA A 110 1.76 21.92 25.10
N THR A 111 2.70 21.36 24.35
CA THR A 111 4.05 21.89 24.19
C THR A 111 4.32 22.28 22.74
N SER A 112 5.19 23.27 22.50
CA SER A 112 5.60 23.66 21.16
C SER A 112 6.32 22.55 20.40
N ASP A 113 7.00 21.66 21.13
CA ASP A 113 7.76 20.55 20.55
C ASP A 113 6.88 19.55 19.82
N ALA A 114 5.60 19.44 20.20
CA ALA A 114 4.57 18.63 19.54
C ALA A 114 3.58 19.47 18.72
N ASP A 115 3.96 20.71 18.35
CA ASP A 115 3.09 21.69 17.69
C ASP A 115 1.75 21.90 18.42
N TYR A 116 1.82 21.88 19.76
CA TYR A 116 0.68 21.98 20.65
C TYR A 116 -0.44 20.95 20.38
N SER A 117 -0.09 19.84 19.73
CA SER A 117 -0.94 18.67 19.61
C SER A 117 -0.97 17.91 20.93
N LEU A 118 -2.15 17.43 21.29
CA LEU A 118 -2.44 16.72 22.52
C LEU A 118 -3.05 15.37 22.18
N LYS A 119 -2.54 14.33 22.84
CA LYS A 119 -3.09 12.98 22.78
C LYS A 119 -3.20 12.43 24.19
N VAL A 120 -4.32 11.78 24.51
CA VAL A 120 -4.55 11.18 25.82
C VAL A 120 -5.26 9.85 25.65
N LYS A 121 -4.77 8.81 26.33
CA LYS A 121 -5.48 7.55 26.48
C LYS A 121 -6.37 7.62 27.70
N ILE A 122 -7.65 7.30 27.52
CA ILE A 122 -8.64 7.16 28.60
C ILE A 122 -8.97 5.69 28.74
N THR A 123 -9.00 5.18 29.96
CA THR A 123 -9.26 3.77 30.28
C THR A 123 -10.40 3.64 31.30
N GLY A 124 -10.78 2.41 31.64
CA GLY A 124 -11.85 2.14 32.62
C GLY A 124 -13.25 2.50 32.12
N LEU A 125 -13.42 2.66 30.81
CA LEU A 125 -14.72 2.92 30.18
C LEU A 125 -15.57 1.64 30.12
N ASN A 126 -16.89 1.82 30.10
CA ASN A 126 -17.79 0.69 29.83
C ASN A 126 -17.68 0.30 28.35
N ASN A 127 -17.75 -1.00 28.07
CA ASN A 127 -17.76 -1.53 26.71
C ASN A 127 -19.06 -1.22 25.97
N ALA A 128 -19.03 -1.28 24.63
CA ALA A 128 -20.17 -1.03 23.73
C ALA A 128 -20.97 0.25 24.05
N THR A 129 -20.31 1.29 24.56
CA THR A 129 -20.96 2.50 25.10
C THR A 129 -20.52 3.74 24.33
N THR A 130 -21.48 4.59 23.97
CA THR A 130 -21.21 5.91 23.38
C THR A 130 -20.85 6.92 24.45
N TYR A 131 -19.77 7.65 24.21
CA TYR A 131 -19.29 8.74 25.06
C TYR A 131 -19.10 10.01 24.23
N TYR A 132 -19.08 11.14 24.93
CA TYR A 132 -18.83 12.47 24.39
C TYR A 132 -17.62 13.07 25.08
N TYR A 133 -16.82 13.85 24.36
CA TYR A 133 -15.62 14.47 24.92
C TYR A 133 -15.38 15.87 24.36
N ARG A 134 -14.63 16.67 25.13
CA ARG A 134 -14.22 18.03 24.74
C ARG A 134 -12.92 18.42 25.43
N PHE A 135 -12.23 19.38 24.82
CA PHE A 135 -11.06 20.03 25.39
C PHE A 135 -11.41 21.48 25.74
N ILE A 136 -10.85 22.00 26.83
CA ILE A 136 -11.10 23.36 27.32
C ILE A 136 -9.76 24.05 27.49
N TYR A 137 -9.58 25.16 26.76
CA TYR A 137 -8.39 26.00 26.79
C TYR A 137 -8.81 27.46 26.79
N ASN A 138 -8.21 28.28 27.67
CA ASN A 138 -8.47 29.73 27.77
C ASN A 138 -9.95 30.11 27.68
N ASP A 139 -10.77 29.52 28.56
CA ASP A 139 -12.21 29.82 28.66
C ASP A 139 -13.02 29.49 27.39
N THR A 140 -12.47 28.65 26.51
CA THR A 140 -13.10 28.17 25.27
C THR A 140 -13.12 26.64 25.24
N SER A 141 -14.28 26.05 24.98
CA SER A 141 -14.42 24.62 24.71
C SER A 141 -14.18 24.33 23.23
N SER A 142 -13.53 23.22 22.91
CA SER A 142 -13.59 22.64 21.58
C SER A 142 -15.03 22.30 21.20
N LYS A 143 -15.27 22.01 19.92
CA LYS A 143 -16.46 21.25 19.52
C LYS A 143 -16.53 19.92 20.28
N THR A 144 -17.74 19.39 20.42
CA THR A 144 -17.98 18.12 21.12
C THR A 144 -17.66 16.96 20.18
N GLY A 145 -16.72 16.12 20.58
CA GLY A 145 -16.46 14.85 19.91
C GLY A 145 -17.31 13.73 20.51
N ARG A 146 -17.49 12.64 19.76
CA ARG A 146 -18.20 11.42 20.12
C ARG A 146 -17.37 10.21 19.70
N PHE A 147 -17.42 9.16 20.51
CA PHE A 147 -16.91 7.84 20.14
C PHE A 147 -17.76 6.72 20.75
N LYS A 148 -17.56 5.48 20.31
CA LYS A 148 -18.15 4.28 20.89
C LYS A 148 -17.04 3.28 21.23
N THR A 149 -17.04 2.77 22.45
CA THR A 149 -16.12 1.70 22.86
C THR A 149 -16.50 0.37 22.20
N ALA A 150 -15.51 -0.49 21.97
CA ALA A 150 -15.75 -1.81 21.37
C ALA A 150 -16.58 -2.71 22.30
N PRO A 151 -17.35 -3.68 21.79
CA PRO A 151 -17.90 -4.75 22.61
C PRO A 151 -16.79 -5.66 23.18
N GLU A 152 -16.93 -6.10 24.42
CA GLU A 152 -15.92 -6.93 25.11
C GLU A 152 -16.14 -8.44 24.91
N GLY A 153 -15.05 -9.19 24.95
CA GLY A 153 -15.07 -10.66 25.01
C GLY A 153 -15.77 -11.31 23.81
N ASP A 154 -16.65 -12.27 24.10
CA ASP A 154 -17.39 -13.04 23.09
C ASP A 154 -18.83 -12.51 22.90
N ALA A 155 -19.06 -11.21 23.12
CA ALA A 155 -20.38 -10.61 22.89
C ALA A 155 -20.77 -10.71 21.40
N ASP A 156 -21.88 -11.40 21.09
CA ASP A 156 -22.43 -11.46 19.73
C ASP A 156 -23.22 -10.16 19.42
N THR A 157 -22.47 -9.11 19.08
CA THR A 157 -23.01 -7.81 18.67
C THR A 157 -22.61 -7.54 17.23
N PRO A 158 -23.54 -7.15 16.34
CA PRO A 158 -23.18 -6.71 15.00
C PRO A 158 -22.21 -5.54 15.05
N VAL A 159 -21.27 -5.50 14.11
CA VAL A 159 -20.28 -4.44 13.99
C VAL A 159 -20.43 -3.80 12.62
N LYS A 160 -20.53 -2.48 12.56
CA LYS A 160 -20.63 -1.74 11.29
C LYS A 160 -19.57 -0.65 11.25
N PHE A 161 -18.71 -0.66 10.25
CA PHE A 161 -17.62 0.30 10.14
C PHE A 161 -17.41 0.76 8.70
N GLY A 162 -16.90 1.98 8.55
CA GLY A 162 -16.43 2.49 7.26
C GLY A 162 -14.95 2.17 7.04
N PHE A 163 -14.52 2.03 5.79
CA PHE A 163 -13.10 2.07 5.45
C PHE A 163 -12.86 2.92 4.20
N ILE A 164 -11.74 3.66 4.22
CA ILE A 164 -11.37 4.68 3.24
C ILE A 164 -9.83 4.73 3.06
N SER A 165 -9.39 5.30 1.96
CA SER A 165 -7.98 5.64 1.67
C SER A 165 -7.92 6.80 0.66
N CYS A 166 -6.71 7.34 0.45
CA CYS A 166 -6.39 8.18 -0.72
C CYS A 166 -7.28 9.42 -0.82
N GLN A 167 -7.03 10.36 0.07
CA GLN A 167 -7.79 11.61 0.19
C GLN A 167 -6.96 12.82 -0.24
N ASP A 168 -6.38 12.82 -1.46
CA ASP A 168 -5.60 13.96 -1.92
C ASP A 168 -6.40 15.27 -1.85
N TYR A 169 -5.90 16.20 -1.03
CA TYR A 169 -6.50 17.50 -0.83
C TYR A 169 -6.46 18.35 -2.11
N ILE A 170 -5.35 18.31 -2.85
CA ILE A 170 -5.15 19.13 -4.06
C ILE A 170 -6.04 18.64 -5.20
N ASN A 171 -6.28 17.33 -5.29
CA ASN A 171 -7.01 16.74 -6.41
C ASN A 171 -8.54 16.88 -6.33
N GLY A 172 -9.13 16.97 -5.14
CA GLY A 172 -10.58 17.08 -5.02
C GLY A 172 -11.08 17.36 -3.61
N TYR A 173 -12.35 17.75 -3.49
CA TYR A 173 -13.02 17.95 -2.19
C TYR A 173 -13.56 16.63 -1.63
N TYR A 174 -13.71 16.53 -0.31
CA TYR A 174 -14.11 15.30 0.39
C TYR A 174 -15.62 15.03 0.38
N ASN A 175 -16.26 15.23 -0.77
CA ASN A 175 -17.70 15.01 -0.94
C ASN A 175 -18.11 13.56 -0.66
N THR A 176 -17.23 12.61 -0.97
CA THR A 176 -17.46 11.19 -0.73
C THR A 176 -17.62 10.88 0.76
N LEU A 177 -16.95 11.65 1.63
CA LEU A 177 -17.06 11.48 3.08
C LEU A 177 -18.43 11.91 3.64
N THR A 178 -19.19 12.73 2.91
CA THR A 178 -20.53 13.17 3.34
C THR A 178 -21.51 12.03 3.56
N LYS A 179 -21.26 10.87 2.92
CA LYS A 179 -22.09 9.68 3.10
C LYS A 179 -22.10 9.18 4.54
N PHE A 180 -20.99 9.32 5.27
CA PHE A 180 -20.93 8.99 6.69
C PHE A 180 -21.76 9.95 7.56
N LEU A 181 -22.05 11.15 7.07
CA LEU A 181 -22.76 12.20 7.80
C LEU A 181 -24.29 12.15 7.61
N GLU A 182 -24.81 11.20 6.84
CA GLU A 182 -26.24 10.96 6.72
C GLU A 182 -26.79 10.33 8.03
N ASP A 183 -28.04 10.65 8.39
CA ASP A 183 -28.65 10.29 9.68
C ASP A 183 -28.61 8.78 9.96
N ASP A 184 -28.77 7.94 8.93
CA ASP A 184 -28.72 6.49 9.05
C ASP A 184 -27.31 5.95 9.31
N HIS A 185 -26.27 6.64 8.85
CA HIS A 185 -24.87 6.24 9.02
C HIS A 185 -24.25 6.80 10.30
N VAL A 186 -24.55 8.04 10.71
CA VAL A 186 -24.02 8.67 11.93
C VAL A 186 -24.32 7.84 13.19
N ASP A 187 -25.51 7.26 13.25
CA ASP A 187 -25.95 6.48 14.40
C ASP A 187 -25.60 4.99 14.31
N SER A 188 -25.34 4.47 13.10
CA SER A 188 -25.11 3.03 12.89
C SER A 188 -23.66 2.62 12.65
N VAL A 189 -22.80 3.52 12.18
CA VAL A 189 -21.36 3.25 12.00
C VAL A 189 -20.64 3.42 13.33
N ASP A 190 -19.92 2.38 13.76
CA ASP A 190 -19.22 2.30 15.04
C ASP A 190 -17.86 3.03 15.00
N PHE A 191 -17.12 2.91 13.89
CA PHE A 191 -15.81 3.52 13.68
C PHE A 191 -15.47 3.58 12.17
N ILE A 192 -14.38 4.29 11.84
CA ILE A 192 -13.82 4.39 10.48
C ILE A 192 -12.37 3.86 10.48
N VAL A 193 -12.01 3.09 9.46
CA VAL A 193 -10.65 2.64 9.18
C VAL A 193 -10.07 3.49 8.05
N HIS A 194 -8.89 4.09 8.26
CA HIS A 194 -8.14 4.76 7.20
C HIS A 194 -6.93 3.91 6.83
N LEU A 195 -6.85 3.49 5.57
CA LEU A 195 -5.89 2.48 5.11
C LEU A 195 -4.58 3.07 4.56
N GLY A 196 -4.47 4.39 4.46
CA GLY A 196 -3.25 5.07 4.01
C GLY A 196 -3.58 6.27 3.12
N ASP A 197 -2.57 7.06 2.80
CA ASP A 197 -2.69 8.30 2.03
C ASP A 197 -3.67 9.29 2.66
N TYR A 198 -3.52 9.45 3.97
CA TYR A 198 -4.22 10.47 4.75
C TYR A 198 -3.76 11.86 4.31
N ILE A 199 -2.49 12.00 3.95
CA ILE A 199 -1.91 13.18 3.31
C ILE A 199 -1.19 12.78 2.02
N TYR A 200 -0.97 13.75 1.14
CA TYR A 200 0.02 13.69 0.05
C TYR A 200 1.11 14.72 0.33
N GLU A 201 2.36 14.33 0.09
CA GLU A 201 3.57 15.06 0.44
C GLU A 201 3.94 16.19 -0.53
N THR A 202 3.30 16.24 -1.70
CA THR A 202 3.59 17.20 -2.77
C THR A 202 2.63 18.41 -2.79
N THR A 203 3.06 19.51 -3.40
CA THR A 203 2.29 20.78 -3.48
C THR A 203 1.74 21.08 -4.88
N GLY A 204 1.28 20.07 -5.60
CA GLY A 204 0.74 20.22 -6.97
C GLY A 204 1.60 19.54 -8.02
N ASP A 205 1.93 18.26 -7.81
CA ASP A 205 2.57 17.43 -8.83
C ASP A 205 1.62 17.29 -10.04
N PRO A 206 2.00 17.79 -11.23
CA PRO A 206 1.13 17.78 -12.40
C PRO A 206 0.88 16.37 -12.98
N SER A 207 1.64 15.35 -12.58
CA SER A 207 1.46 13.97 -13.06
C SER A 207 0.19 13.32 -12.49
N PHE A 208 -0.23 13.70 -11.28
CA PHE A 208 -1.41 13.12 -10.62
C PHE A 208 -2.35 14.12 -9.92
N GLN A 209 -1.95 15.38 -9.71
CA GLN A 209 -2.77 16.37 -8.98
C GLN A 209 -3.43 17.40 -9.89
N ALA A 210 -4.76 17.34 -10.01
CA ALA A 210 -5.55 18.21 -10.90
C ALA A 210 -5.69 19.69 -10.47
N SER A 211 -4.96 20.14 -9.43
CA SER A 211 -4.92 21.54 -8.94
C SER A 211 -6.29 22.15 -8.59
N VAL A 212 -7.21 21.34 -8.04
CA VAL A 212 -8.55 21.78 -7.60
C VAL A 212 -8.47 22.63 -6.33
N ARG A 213 -7.58 22.24 -5.41
CA ARG A 213 -7.16 23.04 -4.25
C ARG A 213 -5.65 23.23 -4.32
N SER A 214 -5.08 24.02 -3.42
CA SER A 214 -3.65 24.30 -3.43
C SER A 214 -3.07 24.30 -2.03
N ILE A 215 -1.85 23.77 -1.90
CA ILE A 215 -1.01 23.87 -0.71
C ILE A 215 0.26 24.63 -1.10
N THR A 216 0.76 25.47 -0.21
CA THR A 216 2.05 26.14 -0.41
C THR A 216 2.82 26.10 0.90
N PHE A 217 4.02 25.50 0.87
CA PHE A 217 4.83 25.41 2.07
C PHE A 217 5.29 26.79 2.55
N THR A 218 5.13 27.05 3.84
CA THR A 218 5.69 28.28 4.47
C THR A 218 7.21 28.17 4.63
N ASP A 219 7.70 26.95 4.89
CA ASP A 219 9.12 26.63 4.94
C ASP A 219 9.56 26.02 3.60
N LEU A 220 9.74 26.87 2.59
CA LEU A 220 10.26 26.44 1.29
C LEU A 220 11.72 25.98 1.36
N ALA A 221 12.51 26.52 2.31
CA ALA A 221 13.91 26.17 2.47
C ALA A 221 14.12 24.74 2.98
N GLY A 222 13.17 24.22 3.77
CA GLY A 222 13.15 22.84 4.26
C GLY A 222 12.48 21.82 3.32
N SER A 223 11.94 22.26 2.18
CA SER A 223 11.23 21.42 1.21
C SER A 223 12.14 20.93 0.06
N ILE A 224 11.68 19.91 -0.67
CA ILE A 224 12.36 19.36 -1.86
C ILE A 224 11.74 19.97 -3.12
N PRO A 225 12.50 20.67 -3.99
CA PRO A 225 11.99 21.25 -5.24
C PRO A 225 11.77 20.23 -6.37
N LEU A 226 10.65 20.32 -7.10
CA LEU A 226 10.26 19.41 -8.20
C LEU A 226 9.64 20.14 -9.45
N PRO A 227 9.84 19.66 -10.70
CA PRO A 227 11.05 19.03 -11.22
C PRO A 227 12.12 20.08 -11.60
N ASN A 228 13.36 19.62 -11.83
CA ASN A 228 14.50 20.36 -12.42
C ASN A 228 14.98 21.64 -11.68
N SER A 229 15.86 21.40 -10.70
CA SER A 229 16.46 22.29 -9.69
C SER A 229 17.20 23.55 -10.19
N THR A 230 16.46 24.48 -10.80
CA THR A 230 16.76 25.93 -10.87
C THR A 230 15.49 26.77 -11.01
N SER A 231 14.36 26.19 -11.43
CA SER A 231 13.04 26.84 -11.49
C SER A 231 11.94 25.81 -11.17
N PRO A 232 11.79 25.42 -9.88
CA PRO A 232 10.81 24.42 -9.48
C PRO A 232 9.38 24.87 -9.76
N THR A 233 8.54 23.91 -10.12
CA THR A 233 7.11 24.13 -10.39
C THR A 233 6.23 23.74 -9.21
N HIS A 234 6.69 22.78 -8.40
CA HIS A 234 6.06 22.30 -7.17
C HIS A 234 7.14 21.80 -6.19
N TYR A 235 6.74 21.34 -5.01
CA TYR A 235 7.64 20.91 -3.94
C TYR A 235 7.11 19.65 -3.25
N ALA A 236 8.00 18.84 -2.68
CA ALA A 236 7.70 17.76 -1.74
C ALA A 236 8.12 18.12 -0.31
N ALA A 237 7.39 17.63 0.68
CA ALA A 237 7.68 17.83 2.10
C ALA A 237 8.99 17.14 2.50
N SER A 238 9.80 17.83 3.30
CA SER A 238 11.02 17.24 3.85
C SER A 238 11.24 17.59 5.32
N SER A 239 11.07 18.85 5.70
CA SER A 239 11.16 19.27 7.09
C SER A 239 9.91 18.86 7.89
N LEU A 240 10.07 18.68 9.21
CA LEU A 240 8.95 18.45 10.12
C LEU A 240 7.85 19.52 9.99
N SER A 241 8.24 20.79 9.78
CA SER A 241 7.27 21.87 9.54
C SER A 241 6.47 21.69 8.25
N ASN A 242 7.06 21.14 7.18
CA ASN A 242 6.30 20.83 5.96
C ASN A 242 5.25 19.74 6.23
N TYR A 243 5.65 18.63 6.85
CA TYR A 243 4.70 17.54 7.16
C TYR A 243 3.60 17.99 8.13
N ARG A 244 3.93 18.74 9.19
CA ARG A 244 2.92 19.33 10.09
C ARG A 244 1.95 20.24 9.32
N GLN A 245 2.44 21.06 8.40
CA GLN A 245 1.59 21.93 7.60
C GLN A 245 0.63 21.13 6.70
N LEU A 246 1.06 19.99 6.15
CA LEU A 246 0.17 19.09 5.41
C LEU A 246 -0.96 18.60 6.30
N TYR A 247 -0.65 18.01 7.46
CA TYR A 247 -1.69 17.54 8.38
C TYR A 247 -2.63 18.66 8.86
N GLN A 248 -2.08 19.84 9.20
CA GLN A 248 -2.89 21.00 9.58
C GLN A 248 -3.86 21.41 8.47
N THR A 249 -3.42 21.36 7.21
CA THR A 249 -4.21 21.73 6.03
C THR A 249 -5.28 20.70 5.75
N TYR A 250 -4.91 19.42 5.66
CA TYR A 250 -5.85 18.33 5.41
C TYR A 250 -6.94 18.30 6.48
N ARG A 251 -6.55 18.41 7.76
CA ARG A 251 -7.48 18.41 8.91
C ARG A 251 -8.20 19.74 9.14
N SER A 252 -7.96 20.75 8.31
CA SER A 252 -8.78 21.97 8.27
C SER A 252 -10.06 21.79 7.43
N ASP A 253 -10.17 20.71 6.64
CA ASP A 253 -11.37 20.40 5.88
C ASP A 253 -12.56 20.15 6.81
N GLU A 254 -13.65 20.89 6.60
CA GLU A 254 -14.82 20.89 7.49
C GLU A 254 -15.59 19.56 7.47
N ILE A 255 -15.58 18.83 6.35
CA ILE A 255 -16.21 17.50 6.28
C ILE A 255 -15.36 16.53 7.08
N LEU A 256 -14.04 16.56 6.91
CA LEU A 256 -13.13 15.70 7.68
C LEU A 256 -13.18 15.98 9.19
N GLN A 257 -13.27 17.25 9.61
CA GLN A 257 -13.48 17.60 11.02
C GLN A 257 -14.77 17.00 11.58
N GLN A 258 -15.88 17.09 10.85
CA GLN A 258 -17.15 16.50 11.28
C GLN A 258 -17.09 14.98 11.42
N LEU A 259 -16.33 14.29 10.55
CA LEU A 259 -16.11 12.86 10.70
C LEU A 259 -15.33 12.56 11.98
N HIS A 260 -14.23 13.25 12.23
CA HIS A 260 -13.42 13.09 13.46
C HIS A 260 -14.18 13.44 14.74
N GLU A 261 -15.13 14.36 14.66
CA GLU A 261 -16.03 14.71 15.76
C GLU A 261 -17.06 13.59 16.04
N LYS A 262 -17.41 12.75 15.06
CA LYS A 262 -18.53 11.78 15.18
C LYS A 262 -18.09 10.32 15.32
N PHE A 263 -16.90 9.98 14.81
CA PHE A 263 -16.40 8.61 14.73
C PHE A 263 -14.99 8.49 15.28
N ALA A 264 -14.70 7.34 15.88
CA ALA A 264 -13.33 6.95 16.16
C ALA A 264 -12.65 6.44 14.89
N PHE A 265 -11.37 6.78 14.71
CA PHE A 265 -10.55 6.34 13.58
C PHE A 265 -9.54 5.27 13.99
N ILE A 266 -9.35 4.26 13.14
CA ILE A 266 -8.24 3.32 13.20
C ILE A 266 -7.38 3.57 11.96
N ASN A 267 -6.17 4.09 12.15
CA ASN A 267 -5.32 4.55 11.05
C ASN A 267 -4.08 3.66 10.87
N ILE A 268 -3.72 3.44 9.61
CA ILE A 268 -2.38 3.09 9.15
C ILE A 268 -1.93 4.12 8.11
N TRP A 269 -0.62 4.15 7.83
CA TRP A 269 -0.07 4.89 6.70
C TRP A 269 0.05 3.99 5.47
N ASP A 270 0.21 4.63 4.32
CA ASP A 270 0.90 4.07 3.17
C ASP A 270 2.18 4.87 2.87
N ASP A 271 2.50 5.10 1.60
CA ASP A 271 3.71 5.75 1.12
C ASP A 271 3.61 7.28 1.18
N HIS A 272 2.49 7.90 0.81
CA HIS A 272 2.34 9.36 0.73
C HIS A 272 2.39 10.09 2.09
N GLU A 273 2.30 9.36 3.21
CA GLU A 273 2.69 9.92 4.51
C GLU A 273 4.18 10.31 4.58
N PHE A 274 5.03 9.79 3.69
CA PHE A 274 6.45 10.07 3.56
C PHE A 274 6.84 10.49 2.14
N SER A 275 6.71 9.60 1.15
CA SER A 275 7.10 9.83 -0.23
C SER A 275 6.48 8.75 -1.11
N ASP A 276 5.94 9.16 -2.25
CA ASP A 276 5.40 8.30 -3.32
C ASP A 276 6.29 7.08 -3.62
N ASP A 277 5.66 5.90 -3.68
CA ASP A 277 6.25 4.57 -3.94
C ASP A 277 7.49 4.25 -3.07
N SER A 278 7.58 4.83 -1.88
CA SER A 278 8.74 4.64 -1.01
C SER A 278 8.87 3.20 -0.50
N TRP A 279 10.11 2.81 -0.27
CA TRP A 279 10.47 1.66 0.54
C TRP A 279 11.35 2.16 1.70
N GLN A 280 11.07 1.68 2.92
CA GLN A 280 11.87 2.05 4.09
C GLN A 280 11.93 3.58 4.30
N ASP A 281 13.13 4.16 4.22
CA ASP A 281 13.42 5.59 4.34
C ASP A 281 13.97 6.19 3.02
N VAL A 282 13.64 5.57 1.89
CA VAL A 282 14.10 5.95 0.55
C VAL A 282 12.94 6.50 -0.28
N GLY A 283 13.09 7.72 -0.79
CA GLY A 283 12.17 8.32 -1.78
C GLY A 283 12.50 7.90 -3.22
N THR A 284 11.63 8.19 -4.18
CA THR A 284 11.79 7.67 -5.56
C THR A 284 11.66 8.74 -6.66
N TYR A 285 11.77 10.03 -6.36
CA TYR A 285 11.59 11.12 -7.34
C TYR A 285 12.74 11.27 -8.36
N LYS A 286 13.87 10.62 -8.12
CA LYS A 286 15.06 10.67 -8.99
C LYS A 286 15.24 9.39 -9.78
N ASP A 287 14.36 8.39 -9.65
CA ASP A 287 14.48 7.11 -10.36
C ASP A 287 15.89 6.50 -10.21
N GLU A 288 16.40 6.48 -8.97
CA GLU A 288 17.76 6.07 -8.61
C GLU A 288 18.91 6.87 -9.27
N LYS A 289 18.63 7.92 -10.06
CA LYS A 289 19.68 8.80 -10.65
C LYS A 289 20.53 9.47 -9.58
N GLU A 290 20.04 9.57 -8.36
CA GLU A 290 20.75 10.01 -7.14
C GLU A 290 20.26 9.17 -5.96
N ASP A 291 21.05 9.08 -4.89
CA ASP A 291 20.64 8.43 -3.63
C ASP A 291 19.61 9.31 -2.91
N GLU A 292 18.42 8.77 -2.67
CA GLU A 292 17.31 9.44 -2.01
C GLU A 292 17.04 8.91 -0.59
N GLN A 293 17.94 8.09 -0.03
CA GLN A 293 17.82 7.64 1.36
C GLN A 293 17.92 8.83 2.32
N ASN A 294 16.88 9.00 3.15
CA ASN A 294 16.83 10.08 4.12
C ASN A 294 16.03 9.70 5.38
N THR A 295 16.73 9.06 6.32
CA THR A 295 16.17 8.69 7.62
C THR A 295 15.57 9.87 8.37
N THR A 296 16.20 11.05 8.35
CA THR A 296 15.68 12.24 9.05
C THR A 296 14.37 12.74 8.44
N ARG A 297 14.21 12.68 7.11
CA ARG A 297 12.92 12.98 6.45
C ARG A 297 11.85 11.97 6.87
N LYS A 298 12.19 10.68 6.96
CA LYS A 298 11.27 9.63 7.43
C LYS A 298 10.87 9.82 8.89
N GLU A 299 11.82 10.13 9.77
CA GLU A 299 11.55 10.50 11.17
C GLU A 299 10.63 11.72 11.28
N ASN A 300 10.86 12.76 10.46
CA ASN A 300 9.99 13.95 10.42
C ASN A 300 8.55 13.60 10.00
N ALA A 301 8.40 12.73 8.99
CA ALA A 301 7.12 12.24 8.50
C ALA A 301 6.37 11.44 9.59
N GLU A 302 7.05 10.46 10.21
CA GLU A 302 6.49 9.66 11.30
C GLU A 302 6.11 10.51 12.50
N GLN A 303 6.95 11.48 12.89
CA GLN A 303 6.64 12.38 13.99
C GLN A 303 5.35 13.16 13.72
N ALA A 304 5.20 13.74 12.53
CA ALA A 304 3.98 14.45 12.16
C ALA A 304 2.76 13.51 12.13
N PHE A 305 2.88 12.29 11.58
CA PHE A 305 1.82 11.30 11.59
C PHE A 305 1.37 10.98 13.02
N PHE A 306 2.30 10.69 13.94
CA PHE A 306 1.98 10.36 15.33
C PHE A 306 1.45 11.55 16.12
N GLU A 307 1.86 12.78 15.78
CA GLU A 307 1.33 14.00 16.37
C GLU A 307 -0.11 14.29 15.93
N PHE A 308 -0.47 13.98 14.68
CA PHE A 308 -1.75 14.39 14.07
C PHE A 308 -2.79 13.28 13.88
N THR A 309 -2.48 12.03 14.20
CA THR A 309 -3.44 10.92 14.17
C THR A 309 -3.77 10.42 15.60
N PRO A 310 -5.02 10.07 15.92
CA PRO A 310 -5.43 9.56 17.23
C PRO A 310 -5.04 8.08 17.44
N ILE A 311 -3.79 7.74 17.13
CA ILE A 311 -3.24 6.39 17.17
C ILE A 311 -2.55 6.10 18.51
N ASP A 312 -2.70 4.88 19.03
CA ASP A 312 -2.00 4.41 20.22
C ASP A 312 -0.57 3.99 19.87
N ILE A 313 0.41 4.78 20.30
CA ILE A 313 1.84 4.50 20.11
C ILE A 313 2.46 3.80 21.32
N THR A 314 1.66 3.52 22.36
CA THR A 314 2.18 2.81 23.53
C THR A 314 2.23 1.32 23.22
N PRO A 315 3.39 0.65 23.34
CA PRO A 315 3.47 -0.78 23.09
C PRO A 315 2.49 -1.56 23.96
N ASP A 316 1.75 -2.50 23.38
CA ASP A 316 0.99 -3.46 24.17
C ASP A 316 1.98 -4.38 24.89
N THR A 317 1.92 -4.34 26.22
CA THR A 317 2.82 -5.13 27.08
C THR A 317 2.12 -6.38 27.64
N GLY A 318 0.86 -6.62 27.28
CA GLY A 318 0.02 -7.67 27.87
C GLY A 318 -0.41 -7.38 29.31
N PHE A 319 -0.14 -6.17 29.82
CA PHE A 319 -0.59 -5.67 31.11
C PHE A 319 -1.73 -4.66 30.91
N ALA A 320 -2.41 -4.31 32.02
CA ALA A 320 -3.45 -3.29 31.99
C ALA A 320 -2.94 -1.98 31.37
N GLU A 321 -3.73 -1.41 30.47
CA GLU A 321 -3.36 -0.18 29.79
C GLU A 321 -3.21 0.99 30.77
N SER A 322 -2.14 1.77 30.62
CA SER A 322 -1.94 2.98 31.39
C SER A 322 -2.74 4.14 30.81
N GLU A 323 -3.63 4.72 31.61
CA GLU A 323 -4.27 6.00 31.31
C GLU A 323 -3.24 7.14 31.35
N GLY A 324 -3.40 8.14 30.48
CA GLY A 324 -2.60 9.37 30.56
C GLY A 324 -2.28 10.01 29.22
N GLN A 325 -1.61 11.16 29.30
CA GLN A 325 -1.12 11.89 28.13
C GLN A 325 -0.07 11.06 27.40
N ILE A 326 -0.20 10.98 26.08
CA ILE A 326 0.74 10.33 25.18
C ILE A 326 1.57 11.42 24.50
N THR A 327 2.89 11.26 24.54
CA THR A 327 3.84 12.15 23.87
C THR A 327 4.64 11.33 22.86
N VAL A 328 4.88 11.91 21.68
CA VAL A 328 5.76 11.31 20.67
C VAL A 328 7.21 11.43 21.16
N ASP A 329 7.90 10.30 21.34
CA ASP A 329 9.33 10.27 21.67
C ASP A 329 10.13 10.33 20.36
N SER A 330 10.67 11.50 20.03
CA SER A 330 11.48 11.68 18.82
C SER A 330 12.76 10.85 18.79
N THR A 331 13.15 10.21 19.90
CA THR A 331 14.30 9.31 19.96
C THR A 331 13.97 7.85 19.65
N ASP A 332 12.70 7.52 19.43
CA ASP A 332 12.20 6.16 19.13
C ASP A 332 11.39 6.12 17.81
N LEU A 333 11.64 7.08 16.92
CA LEU A 333 11.14 7.08 15.55
C LEU A 333 11.99 6.14 14.67
N TYR A 334 11.44 5.78 13.51
CA TYR A 334 11.93 4.91 12.45
C TYR A 334 13.02 3.85 12.80
N PRO A 335 12.73 2.53 12.66
CA PRO A 335 11.47 1.96 12.22
C PRO A 335 10.44 1.94 13.36
N SER A 336 9.32 2.64 13.16
CA SER A 336 8.20 2.62 14.09
C SER A 336 7.27 1.44 13.83
N ILE A 337 6.43 1.11 14.81
CA ILE A 337 5.45 0.00 14.70
C ILE A 337 4.05 0.59 14.70
N ILE A 338 3.35 0.46 13.57
CA ILE A 338 1.92 0.81 13.46
C ILE A 338 1.01 -0.40 13.25
N SER A 339 1.55 -1.61 13.16
CA SER A 339 0.69 -2.79 13.16
C SER A 339 0.04 -2.99 14.52
N ARG A 340 -1.28 -3.14 14.53
CA ARG A 340 -2.11 -3.26 15.73
C ARG A 340 -3.28 -4.21 15.50
N GLN A 341 -3.89 -4.66 16.58
CA GLN A 341 -5.03 -5.57 16.58
C GLN A 341 -6.17 -4.99 17.43
N PHE A 342 -7.40 -5.18 16.95
CA PHE A 342 -8.61 -4.71 17.59
C PHE A 342 -9.64 -5.84 17.65
N ARG A 343 -10.34 -5.92 18.78
CA ARG A 343 -11.36 -6.94 19.03
C ARG A 343 -12.70 -6.27 19.30
N PHE A 344 -13.73 -6.68 18.55
CA PHE A 344 -15.09 -6.20 18.69
C PHE A 344 -16.04 -7.38 18.91
N GLY A 345 -16.24 -7.73 20.19
CA GLY A 345 -17.08 -8.87 20.60
C GLY A 345 -16.65 -10.19 19.97
N ALA A 346 -17.57 -11.13 19.79
CA ALA A 346 -17.32 -12.40 19.10
C ALA A 346 -17.11 -12.23 17.58
N ASN A 347 -17.57 -11.11 16.99
CA ASN A 347 -17.79 -11.04 15.55
C ASN A 347 -16.57 -10.60 14.76
N LEU A 348 -15.76 -9.67 15.28
CA LEU A 348 -14.66 -9.09 14.51
C LEU A 348 -13.34 -9.10 15.28
N ASN A 349 -12.33 -9.72 14.66
CA ASN A 349 -10.92 -9.51 14.92
C ASN A 349 -10.31 -8.72 13.75
N LEU A 350 -9.96 -7.46 13.97
CA LEU A 350 -9.37 -6.58 12.96
C LEU A 350 -7.86 -6.44 13.22
N MET A 351 -7.04 -6.77 12.23
CA MET A 351 -5.59 -6.60 12.27
C MET A 351 -5.19 -5.58 11.23
N MET A 352 -4.34 -4.64 11.61
CA MET A 352 -3.84 -3.58 10.73
C MET A 352 -2.37 -3.86 10.40
N SER A 353 -2.01 -3.92 9.11
CA SER A 353 -0.63 -4.16 8.66
C SER A 353 0.11 -2.88 8.28
N ASP A 354 1.44 -2.94 8.31
CA ASP A 354 2.36 -1.93 7.75
C ASP A 354 3.10 -2.50 6.54
N PHE A 355 2.93 -1.91 5.36
CA PHE A 355 3.58 -2.37 4.13
C PHE A 355 4.86 -1.60 3.80
N ARG A 356 5.04 -0.37 4.31
CA ARG A 356 6.09 0.55 3.83
C ARG A 356 7.34 0.56 4.69
N THR A 357 7.23 0.32 5.99
CA THR A 357 8.38 0.46 6.91
C THR A 357 9.46 -0.61 6.68
N TYR A 358 9.06 -1.83 6.31
CA TYR A 358 9.97 -2.98 6.25
C TYR A 358 10.23 -3.50 4.84
N ARG A 359 9.39 -3.14 3.87
CA ARG A 359 9.52 -3.68 2.53
C ARG A 359 10.90 -3.40 1.97
N PRO A 360 11.51 -4.39 1.30
CA PRO A 360 12.71 -4.14 0.51
C PRO A 360 12.36 -3.28 -0.71
N ASP A 361 13.40 -2.84 -1.39
CA ASP A 361 13.26 -2.21 -2.70
C ASP A 361 12.63 -3.17 -3.72
N HIS A 362 12.19 -2.59 -4.82
CA HIS A 362 11.66 -3.28 -5.97
C HIS A 362 12.71 -4.20 -6.58
N VAL A 363 12.22 -5.31 -7.13
CA VAL A 363 13.09 -6.33 -7.75
C VAL A 363 13.75 -5.81 -9.04
N ILE A 364 13.13 -4.83 -9.71
CA ILE A 364 13.67 -4.18 -10.89
C ILE A 364 14.17 -2.79 -10.47
N PRO A 365 15.49 -2.53 -10.52
CA PRO A 365 16.03 -1.19 -10.27
C PRO A 365 15.50 -0.16 -11.27
N GLU A 366 15.25 1.06 -10.81
CA GLU A 366 14.69 2.15 -11.62
C GLU A 366 15.59 2.54 -12.79
N ASP A 367 16.91 2.54 -12.60
CA ASP A 367 17.89 2.81 -13.66
C ASP A 367 18.51 1.55 -14.26
N SER A 368 17.82 0.41 -14.15
CA SER A 368 18.28 -0.89 -14.68
C SER A 368 18.68 -0.82 -16.15
N TYR A 369 19.86 -1.34 -16.47
CA TYR A 369 20.31 -1.41 -17.86
C TYR A 369 19.64 -2.59 -18.57
N PRO A 370 18.87 -2.37 -19.66
CA PRO A 370 18.07 -3.41 -20.32
C PRO A 370 18.82 -4.71 -20.64
N GLY A 371 20.07 -4.59 -21.09
CA GLY A 371 20.89 -5.74 -21.51
C GLY A 371 21.59 -6.49 -20.38
N GLN A 372 21.48 -6.06 -19.13
CA GLN A 372 22.12 -6.73 -18.00
C GLN A 372 21.46 -8.08 -17.76
N VAL A 373 22.27 -9.14 -17.66
CA VAL A 373 21.77 -10.49 -17.41
C VAL A 373 21.47 -10.66 -15.93
N ILE A 374 20.21 -11.01 -15.64
CA ILE A 374 19.67 -11.19 -14.28
C ILE A 374 19.60 -12.65 -13.85
N ILE A 375 19.53 -13.59 -14.81
CA ILE A 375 19.60 -15.03 -14.53
C ILE A 375 20.30 -15.74 -15.70
N PRO A 376 21.39 -16.49 -15.48
CA PRO A 376 21.94 -17.41 -16.46
C PRO A 376 20.94 -18.53 -16.81
N GLU A 377 20.96 -19.00 -18.06
CA GLU A 377 20.08 -20.09 -18.53
C GLU A 377 20.11 -21.34 -17.64
N LEU A 378 21.30 -21.72 -17.18
CA LEU A 378 21.47 -22.91 -16.32
C LEU A 378 20.68 -22.77 -15.01
N GLU A 379 20.64 -21.56 -14.45
CA GLU A 379 19.97 -21.27 -13.18
C GLU A 379 18.46 -21.11 -13.35
N ILE A 380 18.00 -20.66 -14.53
CA ILE A 380 16.59 -20.75 -14.92
C ILE A 380 16.16 -22.21 -14.92
N GLY A 381 16.97 -23.10 -15.51
CA GLY A 381 16.72 -24.55 -15.49
C GLY A 381 16.61 -25.11 -14.07
N TYR A 382 17.52 -24.73 -13.16
CA TYR A 382 17.43 -25.14 -11.76
C TYR A 382 16.19 -24.59 -11.07
N THR A 383 15.78 -23.36 -11.35
CA THR A 383 14.59 -22.72 -10.77
C THR A 383 13.33 -23.49 -11.13
N LEU A 384 13.16 -23.81 -12.41
CA LEU A 384 11.99 -24.55 -12.91
C LEU A 384 11.93 -25.96 -12.29
N ILE A 385 13.07 -26.66 -12.24
CA ILE A 385 13.15 -28.02 -11.70
C ILE A 385 12.92 -28.03 -10.18
N ALA A 386 13.61 -27.17 -9.42
CA ALA A 386 13.49 -27.12 -7.97
C ALA A 386 12.04 -26.82 -7.53
N SER A 387 11.38 -25.90 -8.23
CA SER A 387 10.00 -25.47 -7.92
C SER A 387 8.97 -26.58 -8.13
N PHE A 388 9.17 -27.44 -9.14
CA PHE A 388 8.34 -28.64 -9.35
C PHE A 388 8.42 -29.61 -8.18
N PHE A 389 9.64 -29.99 -7.80
CA PHE A 389 9.87 -31.04 -6.81
C PHE A 389 9.65 -30.57 -5.37
N ALA A 390 9.78 -29.27 -5.11
CA ALA A 390 9.44 -28.67 -3.82
C ALA A 390 7.93 -28.62 -3.54
N GLY A 391 7.08 -28.93 -4.53
CA GLY A 391 5.64 -28.75 -4.42
C GLY A 391 5.22 -27.28 -4.32
N ALA A 392 6.15 -26.35 -4.58
CA ALA A 392 5.87 -24.92 -4.69
C ALA A 392 4.94 -24.62 -5.87
N LEU A 393 5.02 -25.45 -6.91
CA LEU A 393 4.08 -25.53 -8.01
C LEU A 393 3.21 -26.77 -7.79
N THR A 394 2.14 -26.64 -7.02
CA THR A 394 1.15 -27.71 -6.92
C THR A 394 0.43 -27.83 -8.25
N ALA A 395 0.51 -29.02 -8.86
CA ALA A 395 -0.40 -29.42 -9.92
C ALA A 395 -1.82 -29.02 -9.57
N CYS A 396 -2.45 -28.26 -10.47
CA CYS A 396 -3.89 -28.10 -10.61
C CYS A 396 -4.60 -28.42 -9.28
N SER A 397 -4.72 -27.42 -8.39
CA SER A 397 -5.78 -27.49 -7.40
C SER A 397 -7.02 -27.94 -8.15
N ALA A 398 -7.57 -29.08 -7.75
CA ALA A 398 -8.68 -29.74 -8.39
C ALA A 398 -9.97 -28.94 -8.18
N ASP A 399 -10.00 -27.67 -8.57
CA ASP A 399 -11.21 -26.91 -8.82
C ASP A 399 -11.49 -26.98 -10.33
N THR A 400 -12.12 -28.08 -10.74
CA THR A 400 -12.58 -28.34 -12.10
C THR A 400 -13.72 -27.40 -12.53
N GLY A 401 -13.76 -26.16 -12.04
CA GLY A 401 -14.95 -25.30 -12.07
C GLY A 401 -14.73 -23.82 -12.38
N THR A 402 -13.58 -23.21 -12.08
CA THR A 402 -13.45 -21.73 -12.21
C THR A 402 -12.13 -21.20 -12.75
N ASP A 403 -11.16 -22.05 -13.09
CA ASP A 403 -9.94 -21.58 -13.76
C ASP A 403 -9.64 -22.41 -15.02
N PRO A 404 -10.05 -21.94 -16.20
CA PRO A 404 -9.58 -22.49 -17.47
C PRO A 404 -8.29 -21.81 -17.96
N VAL A 405 -7.65 -20.93 -17.17
CA VAL A 405 -6.48 -20.15 -17.60
C VAL A 405 -5.21 -20.76 -17.02
N ASP A 406 -4.52 -21.54 -17.86
CA ASP A 406 -3.06 -21.69 -17.94
C ASP A 406 -2.26 -21.27 -16.69
N ASP A 407 -1.96 -22.21 -15.79
CA ASP A 407 -0.79 -22.06 -14.93
C ASP A 407 0.44 -22.26 -15.83
N PHE A 408 0.82 -21.20 -16.54
CA PHE A 408 1.96 -21.14 -17.46
C PHE A 408 3.21 -21.76 -16.83
N ILE A 409 3.46 -21.45 -15.54
CA ILE A 409 4.60 -22.01 -14.83
C ILE A 409 4.40 -23.51 -14.65
N TYR A 410 3.22 -23.99 -14.24
CA TYR A 410 2.97 -25.43 -14.15
C TYR A 410 3.07 -26.16 -15.49
N ASP A 411 2.52 -25.64 -16.59
CA ASP A 411 2.54 -26.31 -17.89
C ASP A 411 3.97 -26.40 -18.45
N ILE A 412 4.74 -25.32 -18.32
CA ILE A 412 6.16 -25.31 -18.64
C ILE A 412 6.92 -26.25 -17.73
N VAL A 413 6.73 -26.12 -16.42
CA VAL A 413 7.46 -26.90 -15.44
C VAL A 413 7.11 -28.39 -15.55
N SER A 414 5.89 -28.75 -15.92
CA SER A 414 5.47 -30.12 -16.20
C SER A 414 6.13 -30.66 -17.47
N ALA A 415 6.17 -29.86 -18.55
CA ALA A 415 6.89 -30.21 -19.77
C ALA A 415 8.40 -30.37 -19.54
N VAL A 416 8.98 -29.53 -18.68
CA VAL A 416 10.42 -29.48 -18.33
C VAL A 416 10.80 -30.55 -17.29
N ALA A 417 9.98 -30.79 -16.26
CA ALA A 417 10.30 -31.69 -15.16
C ALA A 417 9.94 -33.15 -15.45
N ALA A 418 8.99 -33.44 -16.36
CA ALA A 418 8.65 -34.81 -16.72
C ALA A 418 9.83 -35.62 -17.32
N PRO A 419 10.67 -35.05 -18.21
CA PRO A 419 11.92 -35.68 -18.65
C PRO A 419 12.93 -35.90 -17.51
N ALA A 420 13.07 -34.93 -16.59
CA ALA A 420 13.98 -35.03 -15.44
C ALA A 420 13.54 -36.12 -14.45
N ALA A 421 12.23 -36.24 -14.17
CA ALA A 421 11.65 -37.29 -13.33
C ALA A 421 11.81 -38.69 -13.93
N ALA A 422 11.94 -38.80 -15.26
CA ALA A 422 12.20 -40.06 -15.95
C ALA A 422 13.69 -40.45 -15.95
N ASN A 423 14.60 -39.56 -15.55
CA ASN A 423 16.03 -39.84 -15.47
C ASN A 423 16.37 -40.62 -14.18
N PRO A 424 16.85 -41.88 -14.27
CA PRO A 424 17.14 -42.70 -13.09
C PRO A 424 18.33 -42.21 -12.24
N ALA A 425 19.08 -41.22 -12.71
CA ALA A 425 20.14 -40.55 -11.95
C ALA A 425 19.68 -39.28 -11.20
N PHE A 426 18.44 -38.83 -11.43
CA PHE A 426 17.88 -37.65 -10.79
C PHE A 426 17.55 -37.93 -9.31
N ASP A 427 18.04 -37.07 -8.42
CA ASP A 427 17.76 -37.11 -6.98
C ASP A 427 16.89 -35.92 -6.60
N ALA A 428 15.61 -36.16 -6.32
CA ALA A 428 14.67 -35.11 -5.90
C ALA A 428 15.06 -34.45 -4.57
N SER A 429 15.92 -35.08 -3.76
CA SER A 429 16.46 -34.49 -2.52
C SER A 429 17.68 -33.59 -2.75
N ASN A 430 18.24 -33.61 -3.95
CA ASN A 430 19.30 -32.73 -4.40
C ASN A 430 19.14 -32.43 -5.90
N PRO A 431 18.19 -31.54 -6.27
CA PRO A 431 17.88 -31.23 -7.68
C PRO A 431 19.06 -30.59 -8.43
N PHE A 432 20.08 -30.12 -7.70
CA PHE A 432 21.33 -29.59 -8.25
C PHE A 432 22.36 -30.67 -8.60
N ALA A 433 22.13 -31.93 -8.22
CA ALA A 433 23.00 -33.04 -8.57
C ALA A 433 22.50 -33.77 -9.82
N LEU A 434 23.39 -33.90 -10.82
CA LEU A 434 23.31 -34.86 -11.94
C LEU A 434 22.27 -34.57 -13.03
N ILE A 435 22.03 -33.31 -13.39
CA ILE A 435 21.44 -32.97 -14.69
C ILE A 435 22.56 -32.47 -15.61
N ASN A 436 22.64 -33.02 -16.82
CA ASN A 436 23.62 -32.57 -17.81
C ASN A 436 23.25 -31.13 -18.24
N PRO A 437 24.17 -30.16 -18.20
CA PRO A 437 23.90 -28.80 -18.68
C PRO A 437 23.32 -28.75 -20.10
N THR A 438 23.68 -29.71 -20.97
CA THR A 438 23.12 -29.80 -22.34
C THR A 438 21.62 -30.14 -22.34
N ASP A 439 21.17 -30.94 -21.37
CA ASP A 439 19.76 -31.29 -21.23
C ASP A 439 18.96 -30.05 -20.77
N ILE A 440 19.52 -29.28 -19.82
CA ILE A 440 18.93 -28.00 -19.37
C ILE A 440 18.86 -27.00 -20.52
N GLN A 441 19.91 -26.88 -21.33
CA GLN A 441 19.91 -25.97 -22.49
C GLN A 441 18.84 -26.34 -23.52
N THR A 442 18.67 -27.62 -23.81
CA THR A 442 17.59 -28.08 -24.71
C THR A 442 16.22 -27.73 -24.11
N MET A 443 16.05 -27.94 -22.80
CA MET A 443 14.78 -27.68 -22.10
C MET A 443 14.43 -26.19 -21.99
N VAL A 444 15.41 -25.30 -21.77
CA VAL A 444 15.17 -23.87 -21.53
C VAL A 444 15.26 -23.07 -22.84
N HIS A 445 16.28 -23.31 -23.68
CA HIS A 445 16.43 -22.58 -24.94
C HIS A 445 15.42 -23.03 -25.99
N ASP A 446 15.32 -24.34 -26.24
CA ASP A 446 14.56 -24.85 -27.39
C ASP A 446 13.06 -24.98 -27.07
N ASP A 447 12.71 -25.56 -25.92
CA ASP A 447 11.30 -25.83 -25.57
C ASP A 447 10.60 -24.62 -24.93
N LEU A 448 11.23 -23.96 -23.95
CA LEU A 448 10.66 -22.79 -23.29
C LEU A 448 10.75 -21.52 -24.15
N GLY A 449 11.87 -21.30 -24.85
CA GLY A 449 12.02 -20.19 -25.80
C GLY A 449 10.97 -20.21 -26.92
N ALA A 450 10.56 -21.40 -27.39
CA ALA A 450 9.50 -21.54 -28.38
C ALA A 450 8.09 -21.18 -27.84
N THR A 451 7.88 -21.35 -26.53
CA THR A 451 6.57 -21.15 -25.88
C THR A 451 6.29 -19.67 -25.53
N LEU A 452 7.35 -18.87 -25.33
CA LEU A 452 7.26 -17.49 -24.87
C LEU A 452 7.21 -16.41 -25.98
N THR A 453 6.96 -16.80 -27.23
CA THR A 453 6.85 -15.88 -28.39
C THR A 453 7.94 -14.80 -28.41
N GLY A 454 9.21 -15.22 -28.43
CA GLY A 454 10.38 -14.33 -28.41
C GLY A 454 11.61 -15.06 -27.88
N SER A 455 12.80 -14.48 -28.01
CA SER A 455 14.00 -15.06 -27.39
C SER A 455 13.99 -14.76 -25.89
N LEU A 456 13.42 -15.65 -25.07
CA LEU A 456 13.50 -15.58 -23.60
C LEU A 456 14.93 -15.35 -23.12
N LEU A 457 15.91 -15.85 -23.87
CA LEU A 457 17.31 -15.75 -23.54
C LEU A 457 18.07 -14.98 -24.61
N LEU A 458 19.03 -14.16 -24.19
CA LEU A 458 19.99 -13.51 -25.09
C LEU A 458 21.38 -14.09 -24.84
N GLN A 459 22.18 -14.18 -25.91
CA GLN A 459 23.60 -14.47 -25.75
C GLN A 459 24.24 -13.36 -24.93
N TYR A 460 25.14 -13.71 -24.01
CA TYR A 460 25.86 -12.75 -23.18
C TYR A 460 27.35 -13.06 -23.09
N VAL A 461 28.10 -12.06 -22.68
CA VAL A 461 29.49 -12.19 -22.22
C VAL A 461 29.65 -11.45 -20.89
N ASP A 462 30.66 -11.80 -20.11
CA ASP A 462 31.03 -11.04 -18.91
C ASP A 462 32.00 -9.92 -19.28
N LEU A 463 31.53 -8.66 -19.19
CA LEU A 463 32.32 -7.46 -19.50
C LEU A 463 33.52 -7.27 -18.57
N ASP A 464 33.56 -7.96 -17.44
CA ASP A 464 34.65 -7.87 -16.46
C ASP A 464 35.84 -8.77 -16.84
N GLU A 465 35.67 -9.64 -17.83
CA GLU A 465 36.78 -10.38 -18.40
C GLU A 465 37.74 -9.48 -19.17
N ALA A 466 39.04 -9.76 -19.05
CA ALA A 466 40.10 -8.96 -19.67
C ALA A 466 39.93 -8.78 -21.18
N THR A 467 39.34 -9.77 -21.87
CA THR A 467 39.07 -9.76 -23.32
C THR A 467 38.15 -8.60 -23.74
N PHE A 468 37.19 -8.22 -22.88
CA PHE A 468 36.17 -7.21 -23.19
C PHE A 468 36.46 -5.83 -22.59
N THR A 469 37.68 -5.60 -22.07
CA THR A 469 38.08 -4.31 -21.45
C THR A 469 37.77 -3.10 -22.35
N ASN A 470 38.02 -3.20 -23.66
CA ASN A 470 37.77 -2.10 -24.60
C ASN A 470 36.27 -1.91 -24.86
N HIS A 471 35.50 -2.99 -24.95
CA HIS A 471 34.04 -2.94 -25.10
C HIS A 471 33.39 -2.33 -23.86
N LYS A 472 33.79 -2.75 -22.66
CA LYS A 472 33.33 -2.18 -21.39
C LYS A 472 33.60 -0.68 -21.33
N ALA A 473 34.83 -0.24 -21.64
CA ALA A 473 35.19 1.18 -21.63
C ALA A 473 34.38 2.00 -22.65
N ALA A 474 34.14 1.46 -23.84
CA ALA A 474 33.31 2.10 -24.86
C ALA A 474 31.85 2.24 -24.42
N MET A 475 31.28 1.17 -23.87
CA MET A 475 29.91 1.19 -23.35
C MET A 475 29.76 2.20 -22.19
N GLN A 476 30.69 2.19 -21.23
CA GLN A 476 30.72 3.17 -20.13
C GLN A 476 30.79 4.61 -20.65
N ALA A 477 31.53 4.87 -21.73
CA ALA A 477 31.59 6.20 -22.33
C ALA A 477 30.25 6.64 -22.96
N VAL A 478 29.53 5.74 -23.64
CA VAL A 478 28.21 6.02 -24.21
C VAL A 478 27.18 6.25 -23.10
N VAL A 479 27.12 5.35 -22.12
CA VAL A 479 26.16 5.44 -21.00
C VAL A 479 26.44 6.66 -20.13
N ALA A 480 27.70 7.05 -19.95
CA ALA A 480 28.05 8.32 -19.31
C ALA A 480 27.46 9.54 -20.05
N GLN A 481 27.46 9.55 -21.38
CA GLN A 481 26.80 10.62 -22.14
C GLN A 481 25.28 10.61 -21.95
N GLN A 482 24.67 9.41 -21.84
CA GLN A 482 23.24 9.27 -21.58
C GLN A 482 22.86 9.81 -20.20
N TYR A 483 23.62 9.46 -19.15
CA TYR A 483 23.39 10.00 -17.80
C TYR A 483 23.56 11.52 -17.75
N LEU A 484 24.56 12.06 -18.44
CA LEU A 484 24.75 13.50 -18.54
C LEU A 484 23.56 14.18 -19.25
N ALA A 485 23.03 13.56 -20.32
CA ALA A 485 21.84 14.04 -21.02
C ALA A 485 20.57 13.93 -20.17
N ALA A 486 20.49 12.91 -19.30
CA ALA A 486 19.41 12.70 -18.34
C ALA A 486 19.50 13.58 -17.08
N GLY A 487 20.51 14.47 -16.99
CA GLY A 487 20.64 15.45 -15.92
C GLY A 487 21.39 14.99 -14.67
N VAL A 488 22.02 13.80 -14.68
CA VAL A 488 22.88 13.34 -13.58
C VAL A 488 24.05 14.33 -13.39
N PRO A 489 24.42 14.69 -12.14
CA PRO A 489 25.55 15.58 -11.90
C PRO A 489 26.83 15.06 -12.55
N ALA A 490 27.54 15.95 -13.28
CA ALA A 490 28.73 15.57 -14.06
C ALA A 490 29.85 14.91 -13.21
N ALA A 491 29.87 15.15 -11.90
CA ALA A 491 30.81 14.51 -10.97
C ALA A 491 30.52 13.01 -10.76
N ASP A 492 29.26 12.59 -10.92
CA ASP A 492 28.78 11.25 -10.56
C ASP A 492 28.59 10.36 -11.79
N VAL A 493 28.42 10.98 -12.98
CA VAL A 493 28.20 10.30 -14.28
C VAL A 493 29.18 9.14 -14.53
N THR A 494 30.48 9.33 -14.29
CA THR A 494 31.48 8.27 -14.56
C THR A 494 31.34 7.10 -13.59
N ALA A 495 31.07 7.39 -12.31
CA ALA A 495 30.89 6.35 -11.30
C ALA A 495 29.61 5.54 -11.59
N LYS A 496 28.50 6.22 -11.92
CA LYS A 496 27.23 5.56 -12.28
C LYS A 496 27.33 4.71 -13.53
N ALA A 497 27.95 5.23 -14.60
CA ALA A 497 28.18 4.43 -15.79
C ALA A 497 29.04 3.18 -15.50
N ALA A 498 30.02 3.30 -14.60
CA ALA A 498 30.86 2.18 -14.22
C ALA A 498 30.14 1.14 -13.35
N GLU A 499 29.23 1.58 -12.48
CA GLU A 499 28.38 0.72 -11.66
C GLU A 499 27.41 -0.11 -12.52
N LYS A 500 26.82 0.53 -13.54
CA LYS A 500 25.73 -0.08 -14.33
C LYS A 500 26.25 -0.90 -15.50
N ILE A 501 27.44 -0.58 -16.02
CA ILE A 501 28.09 -1.31 -17.11
C ILE A 501 29.24 -2.13 -16.54
N THR A 502 28.87 -3.28 -15.99
CA THR A 502 29.77 -4.29 -15.40
C THR A 502 29.12 -5.66 -15.47
N GLY A 503 29.90 -6.73 -15.33
CA GLY A 503 29.39 -8.10 -15.27
C GLY A 503 28.77 -8.61 -16.58
N ARG A 504 27.85 -9.58 -16.45
CA ARG A 504 27.19 -10.27 -17.57
C ARG A 504 26.26 -9.33 -18.34
N MET A 505 26.52 -9.19 -19.64
CA MET A 505 25.82 -8.26 -20.53
C MET A 505 25.47 -8.93 -21.86
N ALA A 506 24.23 -8.77 -22.31
CA ALA A 506 23.76 -9.34 -23.55
C ALA A 506 24.47 -8.73 -24.78
N VAL A 507 24.90 -9.61 -25.68
CA VAL A 507 25.70 -9.32 -26.88
C VAL A 507 24.98 -8.35 -27.81
N ASP A 508 23.67 -8.48 -27.97
CA ASP A 508 22.88 -7.58 -28.82
C ASP A 508 22.92 -6.13 -28.31
N PHE A 509 22.84 -5.95 -26.99
CA PHE A 509 22.95 -4.64 -26.35
C PHE A 509 24.37 -4.10 -26.40
N ILE A 510 25.40 -4.94 -26.24
CA ILE A 510 26.79 -4.54 -26.45
C ILE A 510 26.96 -4.04 -27.89
N ASN A 511 26.53 -4.81 -28.89
CA ASN A 511 26.70 -4.47 -30.29
C ASN A 511 25.95 -3.20 -30.70
N ALA A 512 24.74 -2.99 -30.16
CA ALA A 512 24.00 -1.74 -30.35
C ALA A 512 24.78 -0.55 -29.79
N THR A 513 25.30 -0.65 -28.58
CA THR A 513 26.08 0.41 -27.93
C THR A 513 27.42 0.66 -28.62
N ILE A 514 28.12 -0.39 -29.07
CA ILE A 514 29.38 -0.25 -29.85
C ILE A 514 29.11 0.39 -31.21
N THR A 515 27.99 0.09 -31.86
CA THR A 515 27.59 0.76 -33.10
C THR A 515 27.42 2.26 -32.88
N ALA A 516 26.74 2.66 -31.80
CA ALA A 516 26.58 4.07 -31.42
C ALA A 516 27.92 4.74 -31.05
N TYR A 517 28.80 4.01 -30.35
CA TYR A 517 30.14 4.46 -29.99
C TYR A 517 31.02 4.72 -31.23
N ASN A 518 31.09 3.74 -32.15
CA ASN A 518 31.84 3.84 -33.40
C ASN A 518 31.35 5.03 -34.26
N ALA A 519 30.04 5.28 -34.27
CA ALA A 519 29.47 6.44 -34.97
C ALA A 519 29.82 7.79 -34.33
N SER A 520 29.96 7.85 -33.00
CA SER A 520 30.10 9.10 -32.24
C SER A 520 31.54 9.50 -31.93
N PHE A 521 32.45 8.53 -31.83
CA PHE A 521 33.82 8.75 -31.35
C PHE A 521 34.92 8.42 -32.40
N ASP A 522 34.55 7.92 -33.59
CA ASP A 522 35.44 7.32 -34.61
C ASP A 522 36.39 6.15 -34.15
N PRO A 523 36.01 5.25 -33.23
CA PRO A 523 36.73 4.01 -32.92
C PRO A 523 36.30 2.86 -33.83
N ASP A 524 37.24 1.98 -34.19
CA ASP A 524 36.98 0.78 -35.01
C ASP A 524 36.92 -0.47 -34.10
N LEU A 525 36.01 -0.46 -33.12
CA LEU A 525 35.80 -1.62 -32.25
C LEU A 525 34.92 -2.67 -32.96
N PRO A 526 35.34 -3.95 -32.98
CA PRO A 526 34.58 -5.00 -33.63
C PRO A 526 33.30 -5.34 -32.86
N LEU A 527 32.22 -5.60 -33.59
CA LEU A 527 31.02 -6.22 -33.05
C LEU A 527 31.32 -7.65 -32.60
N LEU A 528 30.67 -8.08 -31.52
CA LEU A 528 30.78 -9.41 -30.96
C LEU A 528 29.83 -10.37 -31.71
N SER A 529 30.35 -11.54 -32.08
CA SER A 529 29.55 -12.62 -32.64
C SER A 529 30.28 -13.95 -32.42
N ASP A 530 29.77 -14.79 -31.52
CA ASP A 530 30.28 -16.14 -31.29
C ASP A 530 29.10 -17.09 -30.99
N ALA A 531 29.09 -18.24 -31.63
CA ALA A 531 28.07 -19.26 -31.42
C ALA A 531 28.24 -19.98 -30.06
N THR A 532 29.38 -19.82 -29.38
CA THR A 532 29.65 -20.45 -28.08
C THR A 532 29.31 -19.59 -26.87
N TYR A 533 28.82 -18.36 -27.07
CA TYR A 533 28.40 -17.52 -25.95
C TYR A 533 27.21 -18.15 -25.22
N GLU A 534 27.23 -18.01 -23.90
CA GLU A 534 26.18 -18.49 -23.02
C GLU A 534 24.92 -17.64 -23.16
N TYR A 535 23.78 -18.19 -22.72
CA TYR A 535 22.48 -17.54 -22.79
C TYR A 535 21.96 -17.20 -21.40
N GLY A 536 21.21 -16.11 -21.28
CA GLY A 536 20.59 -15.69 -20.03
C GLY A 536 19.43 -14.74 -20.24
N MET A 537 18.61 -14.59 -19.21
CA MET A 537 17.51 -13.63 -19.17
C MET A 537 18.04 -12.27 -18.70
N THR A 538 17.54 -11.19 -19.28
CA THR A 538 17.92 -9.79 -18.99
C THR A 538 16.72 -8.98 -18.50
N TYR A 539 16.95 -7.78 -17.98
CA TYR A 539 15.86 -6.86 -17.64
C TYR A 539 14.96 -6.54 -18.85
N ALA A 540 15.48 -6.57 -20.08
CA ALA A 540 14.68 -6.36 -21.28
C ALA A 540 13.53 -7.38 -21.41
N GLN A 541 13.75 -8.63 -21.00
CA GLN A 541 12.69 -9.65 -20.98
C GLN A 541 11.62 -9.39 -19.91
N LEU A 542 11.89 -8.58 -18.90
CA LEU A 542 10.88 -8.12 -17.93
C LEU A 542 10.04 -6.96 -18.46
N GLY A 543 10.26 -6.53 -19.71
CA GLY A 543 9.60 -5.38 -20.33
C GLY A 543 10.45 -4.10 -20.35
N ARG A 544 11.69 -4.14 -19.81
CA ARG A 544 12.58 -2.96 -19.67
C ARG A 544 13.46 -2.76 -20.90
N SER A 545 12.88 -2.56 -22.09
CA SER A 545 13.61 -2.28 -23.33
C SER A 545 13.25 -0.90 -23.87
N ALA A 546 14.23 -0.12 -24.35
CA ALA A 546 14.02 1.20 -24.98
C ALA A 546 13.22 1.18 -26.29
N THR A 547 12.78 0.00 -26.75
CA THR A 547 11.85 -0.16 -27.89
C THR A 547 10.48 -0.65 -27.46
N SER A 548 10.31 -0.92 -26.18
CA SER A 548 9.06 -1.34 -25.57
C SER A 548 8.34 -0.12 -25.05
N VAL A 549 7.12 0.09 -25.55
CA VAL A 549 6.24 1.19 -25.12
C VAL A 549 5.90 1.11 -23.63
N ILE A 550 6.07 -0.08 -23.05
CA ILE A 550 6.02 -0.35 -21.61
C ILE A 550 7.13 0.37 -20.82
N ALA A 551 8.36 0.41 -21.34
CA ALA A 551 9.51 1.00 -20.65
C ALA A 551 9.61 2.51 -20.82
N GLU A 552 9.11 3.05 -21.92
CA GLU A 552 9.12 4.50 -22.22
C GLU A 552 7.85 5.24 -21.73
N SER A 553 6.96 4.55 -21.00
CA SER A 553 5.71 5.12 -20.48
C SER A 553 5.90 6.27 -19.47
N GLY A 554 7.12 6.47 -18.96
CA GLY A 554 7.43 7.47 -17.94
C GLY A 554 6.90 7.14 -16.54
N LEU A 555 6.38 5.92 -16.34
CA LEU A 555 5.77 5.47 -15.08
C LEU A 555 6.79 4.85 -14.10
N GLY A 556 8.02 4.55 -14.53
CA GLY A 556 9.04 3.88 -13.71
C GLY A 556 9.12 2.37 -13.93
N ALA A 557 10.14 1.73 -13.35
CA ALA A 557 10.46 0.30 -13.50
C ALA A 557 9.46 -0.63 -12.78
N ARG A 558 8.55 -0.06 -11.99
CA ARG A 558 7.54 -0.77 -11.19
C ARG A 558 6.22 -1.01 -11.92
N TYR A 559 6.03 -0.38 -13.08
CA TYR A 559 4.78 -0.47 -13.81
C TYR A 559 4.96 -1.23 -15.12
N ASN A 560 3.91 -1.93 -15.54
CA ASN A 560 3.87 -2.67 -16.79
C ASN A 560 4.97 -3.75 -16.92
N VAL A 561 5.11 -4.63 -15.94
CA VAL A 561 6.11 -5.70 -15.97
C VAL A 561 5.58 -6.92 -16.73
N ILE A 562 6.39 -7.56 -17.57
CA ILE A 562 6.00 -8.85 -18.19
C ILE A 562 5.90 -9.91 -17.09
N LYS A 563 4.66 -10.36 -16.83
CA LYS A 563 4.29 -11.19 -15.68
C LYS A 563 5.09 -12.50 -15.61
N ASN A 564 5.07 -13.28 -16.69
CA ASN A 564 5.64 -14.63 -16.70
C ASN A 564 7.14 -14.65 -16.42
N THR A 565 7.90 -13.74 -17.03
CA THR A 565 9.34 -13.62 -16.81
C THR A 565 9.67 -13.05 -15.42
N TYR A 566 8.80 -12.19 -14.88
CA TYR A 566 8.96 -11.66 -13.53
C TYR A 566 8.67 -12.71 -12.46
N ASP A 567 7.64 -13.53 -12.64
CA ASP A 567 7.35 -14.65 -11.74
C ASP A 567 8.52 -15.65 -11.73
N ILE A 568 9.10 -15.98 -12.89
CA ILE A 568 10.32 -16.80 -12.96
C ILE A 568 11.47 -16.14 -12.20
N TYR A 569 11.68 -14.82 -12.39
CA TYR A 569 12.77 -14.12 -11.73
C TYR A 569 12.61 -14.08 -10.21
N THR A 570 11.44 -13.70 -9.72
CA THR A 570 11.17 -13.69 -8.27
C THR A 570 11.22 -15.10 -7.67
N LEU A 571 10.80 -16.13 -8.41
CA LEU A 571 10.96 -17.51 -7.96
C LEU A 571 12.44 -17.94 -7.85
N TYR A 572 13.28 -17.53 -8.80
CA TYR A 572 14.72 -17.74 -8.73
C TYR A 572 15.32 -17.06 -7.49
N LEU A 573 14.99 -15.78 -7.28
CA LEU A 573 15.49 -14.98 -6.15
C LEU A 573 15.12 -15.59 -4.78
N SER A 574 13.95 -16.21 -4.66
CA SER A 574 13.51 -16.84 -3.40
C SER A 574 14.05 -18.24 -3.17
N SER A 575 14.14 -19.06 -4.21
CA SER A 575 14.33 -20.51 -4.05
C SER A 575 15.75 -21.00 -4.39
N VAL A 576 16.39 -20.40 -5.38
CA VAL A 576 17.65 -20.90 -5.95
C VAL A 576 18.82 -19.98 -5.64
N ALA A 577 18.68 -18.68 -5.89
CA ALA A 577 19.75 -17.71 -5.72
C ALA A 577 20.41 -17.76 -4.32
N PRO A 578 19.66 -17.87 -3.19
CA PRO A 578 20.27 -17.93 -1.86
C PRO A 578 21.11 -19.19 -1.62
N SER A 579 20.85 -20.27 -2.37
CA SER A 579 21.60 -21.53 -2.28
C SER A 579 22.84 -21.53 -3.15
N LEU A 580 22.77 -20.94 -4.35
CA LEU A 580 23.90 -20.85 -5.29
C LEU A 580 24.88 -19.74 -4.93
N HIS A 581 24.35 -18.60 -4.45
CA HIS A 581 25.10 -17.39 -4.13
C HIS A 581 24.95 -17.00 -2.65
N PRO A 582 25.39 -17.85 -1.69
CA PRO A 582 25.07 -17.67 -0.26
C PRO A 582 25.89 -16.58 0.45
N THR A 583 26.90 -16.00 -0.21
CA THR A 583 27.83 -15.05 0.42
C THR A 583 27.64 -13.65 -0.12
N THR A 584 27.62 -12.64 0.75
CA THR A 584 27.49 -11.22 0.36
C THR A 584 28.65 -10.68 -0.49
N THR A 585 29.70 -11.48 -0.70
CA THR A 585 30.84 -11.15 -1.58
C THR A 585 30.66 -11.69 -3.00
N ASP A 586 29.65 -12.54 -3.21
CA ASP A 586 29.25 -13.00 -4.54
C ASP A 586 28.53 -11.85 -5.27
N PRO A 587 28.91 -11.50 -6.51
CA PRO A 587 28.22 -10.46 -7.27
C PRO A 587 26.74 -10.77 -7.52
N ASP A 588 26.35 -12.06 -7.47
CA ASP A 588 24.97 -12.52 -7.67
C ASP A 588 24.24 -12.77 -6.33
N TYR A 589 24.79 -12.29 -5.22
CA TYR A 589 24.16 -12.41 -3.91
C TYR A 589 22.80 -11.73 -3.87
N VAL A 590 21.80 -12.48 -3.40
CA VAL A 590 20.45 -11.97 -3.12
C VAL A 590 20.18 -12.10 -1.63
N SER A 591 19.65 -11.04 -1.02
CA SER A 591 19.20 -11.10 0.36
C SER A 591 18.09 -12.15 0.51
N PRO A 592 18.16 -13.09 1.48
CA PRO A 592 17.05 -14.00 1.77
C PRO A 592 15.75 -13.29 2.19
N ASP A 593 15.83 -12.00 2.52
CA ASP A 593 14.69 -11.15 2.89
C ASP A 593 14.22 -10.24 1.73
N TYR A 594 14.65 -10.47 0.47
CA TYR A 594 14.28 -9.62 -0.68
C TYR A 594 12.77 -9.57 -0.96
N ASP A 595 11.99 -10.51 -0.42
CA ASP A 595 10.53 -10.56 -0.57
C ASP A 595 9.79 -10.32 0.77
N ASN A 596 10.50 -9.90 1.82
CA ASN A 596 9.96 -9.78 3.17
C ASN A 596 9.22 -8.46 3.40
N ALA A 597 8.15 -8.21 2.63
CA ALA A 597 7.41 -6.95 2.61
C ALA A 597 6.94 -6.46 3.98
N TRP A 598 6.47 -7.37 4.85
CA TRP A 598 6.01 -7.04 6.20
C TRP A 598 7.11 -7.02 7.27
N GLY A 599 8.30 -7.54 6.95
CA GLY A 599 9.27 -7.89 7.97
C GLY A 599 8.83 -9.06 8.86
N THR A 600 9.80 -9.77 9.42
CA THR A 600 9.58 -11.03 10.13
C THR A 600 8.71 -10.89 11.38
N ALA A 601 8.86 -9.79 12.14
CA ALA A 601 8.15 -9.59 13.40
C ALA A 601 6.63 -9.40 13.18
N GLN A 602 6.26 -8.52 12.25
CA GLN A 602 4.87 -8.27 11.91
C GLN A 602 4.22 -9.49 11.26
N GLN A 603 4.89 -10.12 10.27
CA GLN A 603 4.38 -11.33 9.64
C GLN A 603 4.06 -12.40 10.69
N THR A 604 4.99 -12.65 11.61
CA THR A 604 4.78 -13.62 12.69
C THR A 604 3.60 -13.22 13.58
N SER A 605 3.51 -11.95 13.97
CA SER A 605 2.41 -11.45 14.80
C SER A 605 1.04 -11.62 14.12
N ILE A 606 0.92 -11.29 12.83
CA ILE A 606 -0.31 -11.45 12.06
C ILE A 606 -0.71 -12.93 11.99
N LEU A 607 0.23 -13.82 11.63
CA LEU A 607 -0.04 -15.26 11.52
C LEU A 607 -0.43 -15.87 12.88
N VAL A 608 0.21 -15.46 13.98
CA VAL A 608 -0.17 -15.89 15.33
C VAL A 608 -1.58 -15.41 15.69
N ASN A 609 -1.91 -14.15 15.42
CA ASN A 609 -3.22 -13.58 15.71
C ASN A 609 -4.33 -14.27 14.92
N LEU A 610 -4.09 -14.54 13.64
CA LEU A 610 -5.00 -15.32 12.79
C LEU A 610 -5.21 -16.75 13.33
N SER A 611 -4.14 -17.39 13.80
CA SER A 611 -4.17 -18.77 14.29
C SER A 611 -4.86 -18.92 15.65
N THR A 612 -4.77 -17.89 16.48
CA THR A 612 -5.28 -17.89 17.87
C THR A 612 -6.65 -17.21 18.01
N SER A 613 -7.08 -16.43 17.00
CA SER A 613 -8.38 -15.77 17.01
C SER A 613 -9.54 -16.77 17.08
N ASN A 614 -10.45 -16.50 18.01
CA ASN A 614 -11.75 -17.15 18.12
C ASN A 614 -12.89 -16.29 17.53
N ALA A 615 -12.57 -15.22 16.77
CA ALA A 615 -13.60 -14.39 16.15
C ALA A 615 -14.38 -15.18 15.11
N THR A 616 -15.62 -14.78 14.86
CA THR A 616 -16.34 -15.17 13.66
C THR A 616 -15.56 -14.72 12.42
N TRP A 617 -15.17 -13.44 12.35
CA TRP A 617 -14.49 -12.85 11.20
C TRP A 617 -13.10 -12.34 11.57
N ASN A 618 -12.09 -12.80 10.82
CA ASN A 618 -10.76 -12.21 10.80
C ASN A 618 -10.69 -11.23 9.64
N VAL A 619 -10.46 -9.95 9.94
CA VAL A 619 -10.30 -8.90 8.93
C VAL A 619 -8.87 -8.37 9.00
N LEU A 620 -8.20 -8.29 7.84
CA LEU A 620 -6.89 -7.69 7.67
C LEU A 620 -7.04 -6.36 6.94
N GLY A 621 -6.71 -5.24 7.58
CA GLY A 621 -6.54 -3.95 6.94
C GLY A 621 -5.11 -3.81 6.41
N SER A 622 -5.00 -3.63 5.09
CA SER A 622 -3.73 -3.42 4.38
C SER A 622 -3.78 -2.11 3.62
N SER A 623 -2.64 -1.42 3.49
CA SER A 623 -2.59 -0.19 2.71
C SER A 623 -2.70 -0.50 1.22
N THR A 624 -1.91 -1.47 0.75
CA THR A 624 -1.93 -1.98 -0.62
C THR A 624 -2.86 -3.17 -0.83
N SER A 625 -3.31 -3.36 -2.07
CA SER A 625 -4.20 -4.47 -2.44
C SER A 625 -3.44 -5.79 -2.63
N PHE A 626 -4.07 -6.88 -2.21
CA PHE A 626 -3.65 -8.23 -2.57
C PHE A 626 -4.22 -8.65 -3.92
N THR A 627 -5.13 -7.88 -4.54
CA THR A 627 -5.73 -8.21 -5.82
C THR A 627 -4.71 -8.03 -6.92
N SER A 628 -4.46 -9.11 -7.67
CA SER A 628 -3.52 -9.06 -8.79
C SER A 628 -4.08 -8.22 -9.93
N MET A 629 -3.28 -7.28 -10.44
CA MET A 629 -3.66 -6.38 -11.52
C MET A 629 -2.95 -6.78 -12.80
N VAL A 630 -3.56 -7.73 -13.52
CA VAL A 630 -2.99 -8.30 -14.74
C VAL A 630 -3.76 -7.80 -15.96
N LEU A 631 -3.03 -7.39 -16.99
CA LEU A 631 -3.55 -7.24 -18.34
C LEU A 631 -3.07 -8.41 -19.19
N ASP A 632 -3.99 -9.05 -19.90
CA ASP A 632 -3.64 -10.09 -20.87
C ASP A 632 -3.61 -9.52 -22.28
N ALA A 633 -2.43 -9.35 -22.87
CA ALA A 633 -2.26 -8.88 -24.26
C ALA A 633 -1.86 -10.02 -25.21
N SER A 634 -2.10 -11.28 -24.84
CA SER A 634 -1.62 -12.44 -25.57
C SER A 634 -2.46 -12.81 -26.81
N THR A 635 -1.80 -13.40 -27.81
CA THR A 635 -2.40 -13.99 -29.02
C THR A 635 -2.63 -15.49 -28.85
N GLY A 636 -3.67 -16.02 -29.48
CA GLY A 636 -3.89 -17.47 -29.54
C GLY A 636 -4.06 -18.18 -28.19
N THR A 637 -4.69 -17.52 -27.20
CA THR A 637 -5.06 -18.07 -25.87
C THR A 637 -5.77 -19.44 -25.98
N CYS A 638 -5.84 -20.20 -24.89
CA CYS A 638 -6.45 -21.52 -24.83
C CYS A 638 -7.81 -21.61 -25.56
N GLY A 639 -7.81 -22.24 -26.75
CA GLY A 639 -8.96 -22.26 -27.69
C GLY A 639 -8.68 -21.63 -29.06
N GLY A 640 -7.52 -20.98 -29.22
CA GLY A 640 -7.03 -20.37 -30.46
C GLY A 640 -7.56 -18.96 -30.72
N ALA A 641 -8.06 -18.25 -29.70
CA ALA A 641 -8.58 -16.89 -29.81
C ALA A 641 -7.63 -15.89 -29.14
N ASP A 642 -7.51 -14.68 -29.68
CA ASP A 642 -6.72 -13.61 -29.05
C ASP A 642 -7.43 -13.05 -27.81
N SER A 643 -6.69 -12.51 -26.85
CA SER A 643 -7.29 -11.86 -25.67
C SER A 643 -8.16 -10.64 -26.05
N LEU A 644 -9.05 -10.22 -25.17
CA LEU A 644 -9.93 -9.06 -25.38
C LEU A 644 -9.12 -7.76 -25.56
N LEU A 645 -8.07 -7.57 -24.75
CA LEU A 645 -7.18 -6.44 -24.89
C LEU A 645 -6.41 -6.52 -26.22
N ARG A 646 -5.90 -7.70 -26.60
CA ARG A 646 -5.22 -7.91 -27.88
C ARG A 646 -6.11 -7.55 -29.07
N GLN A 647 -7.34 -8.07 -29.08
CA GLN A 647 -8.34 -7.73 -30.11
C GLN A 647 -8.62 -6.23 -30.20
N THR A 648 -8.69 -5.56 -29.04
CA THR A 648 -8.94 -4.11 -28.97
C THR A 648 -7.76 -3.31 -29.53
N LEU A 649 -6.53 -3.67 -29.15
CA LEU A 649 -5.32 -3.02 -29.61
C LEU A 649 -5.09 -3.25 -31.12
N ASP A 650 -5.27 -4.48 -31.62
CA ASP A 650 -5.16 -4.78 -33.06
C ASP A 650 -6.23 -4.03 -33.87
N GLY A 651 -7.46 -3.93 -33.34
CA GLY A 651 -8.53 -3.11 -33.93
C GLY A 651 -8.19 -1.62 -34.01
N ALA A 652 -7.40 -1.12 -33.06
CA ALA A 652 -6.87 0.24 -33.02
C ALA A 652 -5.55 0.40 -33.79
N SER A 653 -5.02 -0.64 -34.42
CA SER A 653 -3.67 -0.67 -35.03
C SER A 653 -2.52 -0.39 -34.04
N LEU A 654 -2.74 -0.68 -32.77
CA LEU A 654 -1.77 -0.54 -31.67
C LEU A 654 -1.19 -1.89 -31.21
N GLY A 655 -1.66 -3.03 -31.70
CA GLY A 655 -1.24 -4.34 -31.18
C GLY A 655 0.25 -4.69 -31.43
N ALA A 656 0.94 -4.00 -32.33
CA ALA A 656 2.40 -4.12 -32.46
C ALA A 656 3.18 -3.32 -31.39
N ALA A 657 2.51 -2.38 -30.70
CA ALA A 657 3.11 -1.55 -29.66
C ALA A 657 3.15 -2.24 -28.28
N MET A 658 2.33 -3.27 -28.08
CA MET A 658 2.30 -4.07 -26.85
C MET A 658 2.91 -5.45 -27.09
N PRO A 659 3.67 -6.00 -26.11
CA PRO A 659 4.17 -7.35 -26.21
C PRO A 659 3.03 -8.37 -26.20
N ASP A 660 3.27 -9.49 -26.87
CA ASP A 660 2.40 -10.67 -26.83
C ASP A 660 2.62 -11.41 -25.50
N ALA A 661 2.02 -10.89 -24.41
CA ALA A 661 2.25 -11.37 -23.05
C ALA A 661 1.17 -10.93 -22.07
N GLN A 662 1.16 -11.58 -20.90
CA GLN A 662 0.51 -11.05 -19.70
C GLN A 662 1.42 -10.05 -19.00
N ILE A 663 0.82 -8.98 -18.46
CA ILE A 663 1.52 -7.82 -17.91
C ILE A 663 0.98 -7.52 -16.52
N TYR A 664 1.86 -7.47 -15.50
CA TYR A 664 1.54 -6.84 -14.23
C TYR A 664 1.51 -5.32 -14.40
N LEU A 665 0.39 -4.71 -14.05
CA LEU A 665 0.24 -3.26 -14.14
C LEU A 665 1.09 -2.53 -13.10
N ASN A 666 1.15 -3.06 -11.88
CA ASN A 666 1.83 -2.43 -10.75
C ASN A 666 2.52 -3.49 -9.89
N VAL A 667 3.85 -3.47 -9.82
CA VAL A 667 4.65 -4.32 -8.92
C VAL A 667 5.16 -3.57 -7.67
N ASP A 668 4.65 -2.37 -7.40
CA ASP A 668 4.80 -1.75 -6.07
C ASP A 668 3.93 -2.47 -5.03
N GLN A 669 2.80 -3.07 -5.43
CA GLN A 669 1.93 -3.82 -4.52
C GLN A 669 2.38 -5.28 -4.32
N TRP A 670 1.45 -6.14 -3.86
CA TRP A 670 1.71 -7.56 -3.64
C TRP A 670 2.05 -8.36 -4.91
N ASP A 671 1.77 -7.83 -6.10
CA ASP A 671 2.27 -8.37 -7.37
C ASP A 671 3.80 -8.23 -7.52
N GLY A 672 4.44 -7.32 -6.77
CA GLY A 672 5.89 -7.26 -6.63
C GLY A 672 6.48 -8.36 -5.76
N PHE A 673 5.65 -9.00 -4.94
CA PHE A 673 6.01 -10.03 -3.97
C PHE A 673 5.25 -11.35 -4.19
N PRO A 674 5.18 -11.89 -5.42
CA PRO A 674 4.23 -12.95 -5.76
C PRO A 674 4.50 -14.25 -4.99
N VAL A 675 5.78 -14.59 -4.77
CA VAL A 675 6.17 -15.75 -3.96
C VAL A 675 5.74 -15.59 -2.51
N ARG A 676 6.04 -14.43 -1.89
CA ARG A 676 5.65 -14.15 -0.51
C ARG A 676 4.14 -14.13 -0.34
N ARG A 677 3.42 -13.48 -1.27
CA ARG A 677 1.95 -13.43 -1.31
C ARG A 677 1.37 -14.85 -1.31
N THR A 678 1.90 -15.74 -2.16
CA THR A 678 1.49 -17.15 -2.25
C THR A 678 1.75 -17.90 -0.94
N ILE A 679 2.92 -17.70 -0.32
CA ILE A 679 3.23 -18.31 0.99
C ILE A 679 2.23 -17.86 2.06
N LEU A 680 1.87 -16.57 2.09
CA LEU A 680 0.92 -16.04 3.07
C LEU A 680 -0.52 -16.49 2.81
N MET A 681 -0.91 -16.71 1.55
CA MET A 681 -2.24 -17.15 1.16
C MET A 681 -2.44 -18.66 1.38
N ASP A 682 -1.54 -19.49 0.86
CA ASP A 682 -1.74 -20.94 0.72
C ASP A 682 -0.67 -21.81 1.39
N ASP A 683 0.50 -21.24 1.71
CA ASP A 683 1.64 -21.98 2.31
C ASP A 683 2.03 -23.26 1.54
N PRO A 684 2.38 -23.16 0.23
CA PRO A 684 2.74 -24.34 -0.56
C PRO A 684 4.00 -25.04 -0.01
N THR A 685 4.84 -24.31 0.73
CA THR A 685 6.04 -24.87 1.40
C THR A 685 5.72 -25.68 2.66
N GLY A 686 4.52 -25.53 3.23
CA GLY A 686 4.15 -26.09 4.54
C GLY A 686 4.87 -25.45 5.74
N ALA A 687 5.60 -24.35 5.55
CA ALA A 687 6.38 -23.70 6.60
C ALA A 687 5.48 -23.05 7.67
N ILE A 688 4.38 -22.43 7.27
CA ILE A 688 3.42 -21.80 8.21
C ILE A 688 2.68 -22.90 8.99
N THR A 689 2.18 -23.90 8.28
CA THR A 689 1.39 -25.00 8.83
C THR A 689 2.22 -25.88 9.78
N SER A 690 3.48 -26.16 9.43
CA SER A 690 4.40 -26.93 10.31
C SER A 690 4.76 -26.19 11.60
N ALA A 691 4.68 -24.86 11.60
CA ALA A 691 4.78 -24.03 12.81
C ALA A 691 3.48 -24.00 13.65
N GLY A 692 2.43 -24.70 13.22
CA GLY A 692 1.12 -24.70 13.87
C GLY A 692 0.33 -23.42 13.66
N LEU A 693 0.69 -22.64 12.63
CA LEU A 693 0.04 -21.40 12.26
C LEU A 693 -0.89 -21.61 11.05
N LYS A 694 -1.79 -20.66 10.82
CA LYS A 694 -2.72 -20.62 9.69
C LYS A 694 -2.34 -19.52 8.72
N THR A 695 -2.52 -19.78 7.43
CA THR A 695 -2.43 -18.80 6.36
C THR A 695 -3.64 -17.85 6.35
N LEU A 696 -3.63 -16.87 5.43
CA LEU A 696 -4.78 -16.00 5.19
C LEU A 696 -6.02 -16.81 4.77
N LYS A 697 -5.89 -17.74 3.81
CA LYS A 697 -7.00 -18.63 3.43
C LYS A 697 -7.36 -19.59 4.56
N GLY A 698 -6.38 -20.22 5.21
CA GLY A 698 -6.61 -21.14 6.33
C GLY A 698 -7.34 -20.51 7.52
N SER A 699 -7.34 -19.18 7.62
CA SER A 699 -8.03 -18.42 8.67
C SER A 699 -9.35 -17.79 8.23
N ASN A 700 -9.81 -18.05 7.00
CA ASN A 700 -10.98 -17.41 6.41
C ASN A 700 -10.90 -15.88 6.49
N THR A 701 -9.75 -15.32 6.10
CA THR A 701 -9.50 -13.88 6.23
C THR A 701 -10.31 -13.08 5.21
N VAL A 702 -10.90 -11.97 5.66
CA VAL A 702 -11.37 -10.90 4.77
C VAL A 702 -10.33 -9.80 4.76
N ILE A 703 -9.91 -9.33 3.60
CA ILE A 703 -8.91 -8.27 3.43
C ILE A 703 -9.66 -6.99 3.04
N ILE A 704 -9.30 -5.87 3.66
CA ILE A 704 -9.70 -4.53 3.22
C ILE A 704 -8.45 -3.75 2.83
N SER A 705 -8.47 -3.11 1.66
CA SER A 705 -7.30 -2.46 1.08
C SER A 705 -7.62 -1.12 0.41
N GLY A 706 -6.59 -0.31 0.15
CA GLY A 706 -6.64 0.99 -0.51
C GLY A 706 -5.65 1.10 -1.68
N ASP A 707 -4.94 2.23 -1.77
CA ASP A 707 -3.84 2.55 -2.71
C ASP A 707 -4.24 2.66 -4.20
N ILE A 708 -4.88 1.66 -4.81
CA ILE A 708 -5.10 1.63 -6.28
C ILE A 708 -6.06 2.70 -6.81
N HIS A 709 -6.77 3.41 -5.94
CA HIS A 709 -7.83 4.36 -6.33
C HIS A 709 -8.92 3.71 -7.20
N SER A 710 -9.23 2.43 -6.92
CA SER A 710 -10.27 1.64 -7.57
C SER A 710 -11.05 0.81 -6.55
N SER A 711 -12.28 0.44 -6.91
CA SER A 711 -13.07 -0.49 -6.11
C SER A 711 -12.89 -1.91 -6.64
N PHE A 712 -12.53 -2.87 -5.77
CA PHE A 712 -12.49 -4.29 -6.13
C PHE A 712 -13.26 -5.14 -5.13
N ALA A 713 -13.96 -6.17 -5.62
CA ALA A 713 -14.32 -7.33 -4.82
C ALA A 713 -13.66 -8.56 -5.44
N THR A 714 -12.72 -9.16 -4.71
CA THR A 714 -11.87 -10.23 -5.22
C THR A 714 -12.04 -11.48 -4.39
N ASP A 715 -12.21 -12.60 -5.08
CA ASP A 715 -12.33 -13.91 -4.48
C ASP A 715 -11.05 -14.72 -4.69
N HIS A 716 -10.10 -14.68 -3.76
CA HIS A 716 -8.77 -15.30 -3.90
C HIS A 716 -8.76 -16.84 -3.93
N GLY A 717 -9.90 -17.50 -4.10
CA GLY A 717 -10.00 -18.96 -4.12
C GLY A 717 -10.13 -19.60 -2.73
N ALA A 718 -10.75 -20.79 -2.69
CA ALA A 718 -10.76 -21.64 -1.51
C ALA A 718 -9.54 -22.56 -1.52
N ASN A 719 -8.95 -22.79 -0.34
CA ASN A 719 -7.91 -23.81 -0.17
C ASN A 719 -8.53 -25.22 -0.10
N THR A 720 -7.68 -26.24 0.05
CA THR A 720 -8.09 -27.66 0.10
C THR A 720 -9.03 -28.02 1.26
N ASP A 721 -9.04 -27.23 2.33
CA ASP A 721 -9.95 -27.37 3.47
C ASP A 721 -11.30 -26.65 3.25
N GLY A 722 -11.47 -25.97 2.11
CA GLY A 722 -12.63 -25.15 1.78
C GLY A 722 -12.64 -23.77 2.44
N ASN A 723 -11.55 -23.36 3.10
CA ASN A 723 -11.41 -22.02 3.68
C ASN A 723 -10.94 -21.03 2.60
N ARG A 724 -11.40 -19.79 2.66
CA ARG A 724 -11.25 -18.81 1.56
C ARG A 724 -10.85 -17.44 2.07
N ALA A 725 -9.98 -16.77 1.33
CA ALA A 725 -9.69 -15.36 1.51
C ALA A 725 -10.52 -14.52 0.52
N VAL A 726 -11.13 -13.44 0.99
CA VAL A 726 -11.92 -12.50 0.17
C VAL A 726 -11.39 -11.10 0.41
N GLU A 727 -11.31 -10.27 -0.62
CA GLU A 727 -10.83 -8.89 -0.50
C GLU A 727 -11.85 -7.88 -0.99
N PHE A 728 -11.92 -6.74 -0.29
CA PHE A 728 -12.62 -5.53 -0.73
C PHE A 728 -11.66 -4.35 -0.74
N THR A 729 -11.32 -3.85 -1.92
CA THR A 729 -10.49 -2.65 -2.10
C THR A 729 -11.38 -1.43 -2.23
N THR A 730 -11.15 -0.39 -1.43
CA THR A 730 -11.95 0.85 -1.46
C THR A 730 -11.47 1.79 -2.57
N PRO A 731 -12.37 2.51 -3.26
CA PRO A 731 -11.95 3.60 -4.13
C PRO A 731 -11.34 4.74 -3.30
N ALA A 732 -10.60 5.62 -3.98
CA ALA A 732 -10.07 6.84 -3.38
C ALA A 732 -11.18 7.80 -2.95
N VAL A 733 -10.96 8.47 -1.81
CA VAL A 733 -11.84 9.54 -1.31
C VAL A 733 -11.87 10.72 -2.27
N SER A 734 -10.70 11.19 -2.73
CA SER A 734 -10.58 12.35 -3.64
C SER A 734 -9.37 12.32 -4.58
N SER A 735 -8.42 11.39 -4.41
CA SER A 735 -7.32 11.20 -5.34
C SER A 735 -7.82 10.82 -6.75
N GLY A 736 -6.96 10.98 -7.77
CA GLY A 736 -7.32 10.62 -9.15
C GLY A 736 -7.80 9.19 -9.22
N ASN A 737 -8.81 8.86 -10.03
CA ASN A 737 -9.27 7.47 -10.12
C ASN A 737 -8.35 6.64 -11.03
N PHE A 738 -8.33 5.32 -10.82
CA PHE A 738 -7.46 4.40 -11.56
C PHE A 738 -7.59 4.54 -13.10
N ALA A 739 -8.81 4.69 -13.61
CA ALA A 739 -9.05 4.85 -15.04
C ALA A 739 -8.39 6.11 -15.63
N SER A 740 -8.28 7.19 -14.85
CA SER A 740 -7.61 8.42 -15.27
C SER A 740 -6.10 8.22 -15.41
N PHE A 741 -5.48 7.48 -14.49
CA PHE A 741 -4.06 7.10 -14.60
C PHE A 741 -3.80 6.24 -15.82
N VAL A 742 -4.61 5.19 -16.03
CA VAL A 742 -4.50 4.33 -17.20
C VAL A 742 -4.71 5.12 -18.49
N THR A 743 -5.66 6.07 -18.51
CA THR A 743 -5.88 6.94 -19.67
C THR A 743 -4.64 7.78 -19.99
N GLY A 744 -3.98 8.35 -18.98
CA GLY A 744 -2.72 9.08 -19.15
C GLY A 744 -1.62 8.18 -19.73
N ALA A 745 -1.46 6.98 -19.18
CA ALA A 745 -0.49 6.00 -19.68
C ALA A 745 -0.75 5.64 -21.15
N VAL A 746 -2.00 5.31 -21.50
CA VAL A 746 -2.39 4.96 -22.89
C VAL A 746 -2.21 6.15 -23.83
N ALA A 747 -2.41 7.39 -23.37
CA ALA A 747 -2.15 8.57 -24.19
C ALA A 747 -0.66 8.67 -24.57
N THR A 748 0.26 8.39 -23.64
CA THR A 748 1.70 8.29 -23.93
C THR A 748 2.00 7.22 -24.99
N ILE A 749 1.31 6.07 -24.93
CA ILE A 749 1.45 5.01 -25.94
C ILE A 749 1.00 5.50 -27.33
N ILE A 750 -0.14 6.18 -27.39
CA ILE A 750 -0.72 6.69 -28.63
C ILE A 750 0.19 7.76 -29.24
N ASP A 751 0.67 8.71 -28.44
CA ASP A 751 1.62 9.74 -28.89
C ASP A 751 2.88 9.08 -29.49
N SER A 752 3.49 8.14 -28.75
CA SER A 752 4.67 7.38 -29.19
C SER A 752 4.45 6.63 -30.52
N ALA A 753 3.24 6.08 -30.73
CA ALA A 753 2.88 5.34 -31.93
C ALA A 753 2.48 6.23 -33.12
N THR A 754 2.27 7.53 -32.90
CA THR A 754 1.75 8.44 -33.92
C THR A 754 2.72 9.59 -34.23
N ALA A 755 2.55 10.74 -33.59
CA ALA A 755 3.30 11.96 -33.86
C ALA A 755 4.62 12.03 -33.07
N ASN A 756 4.64 11.46 -31.87
CA ASN A 756 5.74 11.52 -30.91
C ASN A 756 6.22 12.98 -30.70
N ASP A 757 5.25 13.88 -30.50
CA ASP A 757 5.47 15.32 -30.26
C ASP A 757 5.04 15.77 -28.87
N GLY A 758 4.71 14.81 -28.00
CA GLY A 758 4.33 14.99 -26.61
C GLY A 758 2.81 14.92 -26.46
N VAL A 759 2.37 14.15 -25.46
CA VAL A 759 0.95 13.89 -25.16
C VAL A 759 0.10 15.16 -25.22
N ASP A 760 -0.86 15.18 -26.14
CA ASP A 760 -1.79 16.28 -26.34
C ASP A 760 -3.26 15.88 -26.10
N SER A 761 -4.17 16.85 -26.28
CA SER A 761 -5.60 16.63 -26.07
C SER A 761 -6.23 15.60 -27.01
N ALA A 762 -5.67 15.40 -28.20
CA ALA A 762 -6.12 14.40 -29.16
C ALA A 762 -5.70 13.00 -28.70
N ASP A 763 -4.48 12.83 -28.19
CA ASP A 763 -4.00 11.57 -27.61
C ASP A 763 -4.85 11.16 -26.41
N ILE A 764 -5.10 12.09 -25.49
CA ILE A 764 -5.95 11.86 -24.31
C ILE A 764 -7.38 11.50 -24.75
N SER A 765 -7.91 12.17 -25.77
CA SER A 765 -9.26 11.86 -26.27
C SER A 765 -9.33 10.47 -26.92
N ALA A 766 -8.29 10.08 -27.65
CA ALA A 766 -8.18 8.75 -28.23
C ALA A 766 -8.03 7.68 -27.14
N ALA A 767 -7.16 7.91 -26.16
CA ALA A 767 -6.96 7.03 -25.00
C ALA A 767 -8.25 6.87 -24.20
N ALA A 768 -8.95 7.96 -23.89
CA ALA A 768 -10.25 7.92 -23.22
C ALA A 768 -11.31 7.16 -24.04
N GLY A 769 -11.22 7.23 -25.37
CA GLY A 769 -12.00 6.39 -26.27
C GLY A 769 -11.72 4.90 -26.07
N LEU A 770 -10.45 4.48 -26.03
CA LEU A 770 -10.09 3.08 -25.80
C LEU A 770 -10.45 2.60 -24.38
N VAL A 771 -10.19 3.41 -23.36
CA VAL A 771 -10.49 3.09 -21.95
C VAL A 771 -12.00 3.10 -21.67
N GLY A 772 -12.77 3.92 -22.39
CA GLY A 772 -14.19 4.18 -22.14
C GLY A 772 -15.22 3.51 -23.06
N THR A 773 -14.83 2.84 -24.16
CA THR A 773 -15.79 2.33 -25.16
C THR A 773 -16.14 0.84 -25.01
N GLY A 774 -17.01 0.48 -24.08
CA GLY A 774 -17.81 -0.77 -24.10
C GLY A 774 -17.07 -2.11 -24.00
N VAL A 775 -15.76 -2.12 -24.21
CA VAL A 775 -14.77 -3.13 -23.80
C VAL A 775 -13.94 -2.42 -22.73
N THR A 776 -14.45 -2.45 -21.50
CA THR A 776 -13.99 -1.58 -20.41
C THR A 776 -12.63 -2.03 -19.88
N LEU A 777 -11.88 -1.12 -19.27
CA LEU A 777 -10.76 -1.46 -18.37
C LEU A 777 -11.17 -2.53 -17.35
N GLU A 778 -12.43 -2.52 -16.93
CA GLU A 778 -13.02 -3.55 -16.09
C GLU A 778 -12.94 -4.96 -16.72
N GLY A 779 -13.29 -5.07 -18.02
CA GLY A 779 -13.23 -6.31 -18.77
C GLY A 779 -11.81 -6.80 -19.02
N PHE A 780 -10.84 -5.91 -19.26
CA PHE A 780 -9.43 -6.29 -19.41
C PHE A 780 -8.86 -6.84 -18.10
N LEU A 781 -9.13 -6.17 -16.98
CA LEU A 781 -8.71 -6.64 -15.66
C LEU A 781 -9.39 -7.95 -15.27
N GLY A 782 -10.68 -8.12 -15.61
CA GLY A 782 -11.41 -9.36 -15.36
C GLY A 782 -10.96 -10.53 -16.23
N GLU A 783 -10.48 -10.28 -17.46
CA GLU A 783 -9.85 -11.29 -18.30
C GLU A 783 -8.47 -11.70 -17.76
N GLY A 784 -7.64 -10.72 -17.37
CA GLY A 784 -6.31 -11.00 -16.82
C GLY A 784 -6.34 -11.61 -15.41
N ASN A 785 -7.39 -11.35 -14.64
CA ASN A 785 -7.60 -11.94 -13.31
C ASN A 785 -9.08 -12.25 -13.07
N SER A 786 -9.45 -13.50 -13.26
CA SER A 786 -10.84 -13.96 -13.12
C SER A 786 -11.35 -13.99 -11.67
N ASP A 787 -10.48 -13.87 -10.67
CA ASP A 787 -10.86 -13.76 -9.26
C ASP A 787 -11.53 -12.41 -8.94
N ILE A 788 -11.38 -11.41 -9.82
CA ILE A 788 -12.03 -10.10 -9.68
C ILE A 788 -13.52 -10.26 -10.04
N THR A 789 -14.35 -10.38 -9.01
CA THR A 789 -15.82 -10.49 -9.16
C THR A 789 -16.51 -9.14 -9.36
N TYR A 790 -15.83 -8.06 -9.00
CA TYR A 790 -16.26 -6.68 -9.21
C TYR A 790 -15.05 -5.78 -9.35
N ASN A 791 -15.11 -4.87 -10.31
CA ASN A 791 -14.24 -3.72 -10.34
C ASN A 791 -14.99 -2.47 -10.81
N ASN A 792 -14.59 -1.31 -10.29
CA ASN A 792 -15.01 -0.02 -10.80
C ASN A 792 -13.88 0.98 -10.60
N ASN A 793 -13.30 1.39 -11.73
CA ASN A 793 -12.03 2.12 -11.80
C ASN A 793 -12.21 3.63 -12.05
N ALA A 794 -13.45 4.10 -12.24
CA ALA A 794 -13.73 5.41 -12.84
C ALA A 794 -14.35 6.42 -11.86
N VAL A 795 -14.46 6.07 -10.58
CA VAL A 795 -15.21 6.86 -9.60
C VAL A 795 -14.50 6.90 -8.25
N ASN A 796 -14.76 7.96 -7.50
CA ASN A 796 -14.35 8.10 -6.11
C ASN A 796 -15.44 7.59 -5.18
N GLY A 797 -15.10 7.29 -3.93
CA GLY A 797 -16.10 6.78 -3.00
C GLY A 797 -15.56 6.42 -1.64
N ILE A 798 -16.39 5.65 -0.93
CA ILE A 798 -16.08 5.05 0.37
C ILE A 798 -16.66 3.64 0.41
N SER A 799 -16.24 2.84 1.39
CA SER A 799 -16.81 1.53 1.63
C SER A 799 -17.35 1.41 3.05
N ILE A 800 -18.48 0.71 3.21
CA ILE A 800 -19.10 0.44 4.52
C ILE A 800 -19.34 -1.06 4.66
N ILE A 801 -18.79 -1.64 5.73
CA ILE A 801 -18.95 -3.05 6.09
C ILE A 801 -19.92 -3.21 7.26
N GLU A 802 -20.81 -4.18 7.15
CA GLU A 802 -21.65 -4.68 8.25
C GLU A 802 -21.37 -6.16 8.51
N ILE A 803 -21.06 -6.50 9.76
CA ILE A 803 -20.68 -7.83 10.22
C ILE A 803 -21.69 -8.34 11.24
N THR A 804 -22.15 -9.57 11.03
CA THR A 804 -22.92 -10.37 12.00
C THR A 804 -22.19 -11.68 12.31
N SER A 805 -22.77 -12.52 13.16
CA SER A 805 -22.25 -13.88 13.44
C SER A 805 -22.29 -14.84 12.24
N SER A 806 -22.88 -14.45 11.11
CA SER A 806 -22.96 -15.32 9.91
C SER A 806 -22.72 -14.62 8.57
N THR A 807 -22.76 -13.30 8.51
CA THR A 807 -22.59 -12.54 7.26
C THR A 807 -21.64 -11.36 7.42
N LEU A 808 -20.84 -11.10 6.40
CA LEU A 808 -20.13 -9.84 6.21
C LEU A 808 -20.63 -9.23 4.90
N THR A 809 -21.16 -8.01 4.96
CA THR A 809 -21.70 -7.30 3.80
C THR A 809 -20.89 -6.03 3.58
N ASN A 810 -20.25 -5.89 2.42
CA ASN A 810 -19.58 -4.67 2.00
C ASN A 810 -20.46 -3.91 1.01
N THR A 811 -20.61 -2.60 1.21
CA THR A 811 -21.27 -1.70 0.25
C THR A 811 -20.30 -0.62 -0.19
N PHE A 812 -20.00 -0.60 -1.48
CA PHE A 812 -19.30 0.50 -2.13
C PHE A 812 -20.28 1.63 -2.35
N HIS A 813 -20.02 2.81 -1.79
CA HIS A 813 -20.75 4.03 -2.06
C HIS A 813 -19.90 4.91 -2.96
N GLN A 814 -20.36 5.18 -4.17
CA GLN A 814 -19.55 5.81 -5.21
C GLN A 814 -20.23 7.05 -5.77
N LEU A 815 -19.41 8.07 -6.03
CA LEU A 815 -19.78 9.31 -6.70
C LEU A 815 -18.96 9.46 -7.98
N SER A 816 -19.59 9.94 -9.04
CA SER A 816 -18.88 10.27 -10.27
C SER A 816 -17.73 11.25 -10.01
N THR A 817 -16.58 11.01 -10.61
CA THR A 817 -15.42 11.92 -10.52
C THR A 817 -15.74 13.28 -11.16
N GLY A 818 -15.16 14.36 -10.63
CA GLY A 818 -15.38 15.73 -11.13
C GLY A 818 -16.55 16.47 -10.48
N VAL A 819 -17.19 15.89 -9.46
CA VAL A 819 -18.20 16.55 -8.66
C VAL A 819 -17.48 17.49 -7.67
N TYR A 820 -17.43 18.78 -7.99
CA TYR A 820 -16.80 19.81 -7.15
C TYR A 820 -17.85 20.77 -6.57
N PRO A 821 -17.87 21.00 -5.25
CA PRO A 821 -18.75 21.99 -4.65
C PRO A 821 -18.26 23.41 -4.96
N GLY A 822 -19.17 24.38 -4.93
CA GLY A 822 -18.80 25.72 -4.46
C GLY A 822 -18.57 25.68 -2.95
N SER A 823 -17.45 26.22 -2.45
CA SER A 823 -17.04 26.24 -1.02
C SER A 823 -18.19 26.07 -0.01
N VAL A 824 -18.11 25.05 0.85
CA VAL A 824 -19.01 24.91 2.02
C VAL A 824 -18.69 26.04 3.00
N ALA A 825 -19.72 26.68 3.56
CA ALA A 825 -19.53 27.81 4.48
C ALA A 825 -19.23 27.33 5.91
N ALA A 826 -18.22 27.93 6.55
CA ALA A 826 -17.83 27.63 7.91
C ALA A 826 -18.97 27.70 8.93
N GLY A 827 -19.07 26.66 9.78
CA GLY A 827 -20.05 26.56 10.85
C GLY A 827 -21.40 25.96 10.44
N PHE A 828 -21.46 25.24 9.32
CA PHE A 828 -22.68 24.53 8.91
C PHE A 828 -22.90 23.26 9.76
N GLU A 829 -24.04 23.21 10.45
CA GLU A 829 -24.46 22.04 11.24
C GLU A 829 -25.31 21.10 10.37
N PRO A 830 -24.95 19.80 10.26
CA PRO A 830 -25.76 18.82 9.55
C PRO A 830 -27.02 18.53 10.36
N THR A 831 -28.09 19.26 10.07
CA THR A 831 -29.44 18.84 10.44
C THR A 831 -30.01 17.95 9.34
N GLY A 832 -30.98 17.09 9.68
CA GLY A 832 -31.62 16.16 8.73
C GLY A 832 -31.99 16.87 7.42
N GLY A 833 -31.25 16.55 6.35
CA GLY A 833 -31.24 17.30 5.10
C GLY A 833 -29.87 17.83 4.67
N PHE A 834 -28.76 17.59 5.40
CA PHE A 834 -27.40 18.04 5.06
C PHE A 834 -27.03 17.80 3.60
N VAL A 835 -27.15 16.57 3.08
CA VAL A 835 -26.77 16.24 1.70
C VAL A 835 -27.68 16.96 0.69
N THR A 836 -28.98 17.05 0.97
CA THR A 836 -29.93 17.78 0.13
C THR A 836 -29.66 19.30 0.14
N ASN A 837 -29.32 19.86 1.30
CA ASN A 837 -28.98 21.27 1.45
C ASN A 837 -27.65 21.57 0.76
N LEU A 838 -26.61 20.75 0.96
CA LEU A 838 -25.32 20.84 0.29
C LEU A 838 -25.48 20.79 -1.23
N ALA A 839 -26.22 19.80 -1.75
CA ALA A 839 -26.52 19.68 -3.18
C ALA A 839 -27.25 20.91 -3.73
N THR A 840 -28.23 21.46 -3.00
CA THR A 840 -29.06 22.56 -3.51
C THR A 840 -28.46 23.96 -3.28
N SER A 841 -27.55 24.13 -2.31
CA SER A 841 -26.94 25.43 -2.01
C SER A 841 -25.53 25.60 -2.57
N HIS A 842 -24.81 24.51 -2.85
CA HIS A 842 -23.40 24.56 -3.26
C HIS A 842 -23.11 23.93 -4.62
N TYR A 843 -24.07 23.25 -5.25
CA TYR A 843 -23.94 22.74 -6.61
C TYR A 843 -24.94 23.40 -7.55
N ALA A 844 -24.49 23.77 -8.74
CA ALA A 844 -25.37 24.31 -9.79
C ALA A 844 -26.36 23.26 -10.31
N ASP A 845 -26.02 21.97 -10.15
CA ASP A 845 -26.85 20.82 -10.50
C ASP A 845 -27.16 19.99 -9.23
N PRO A 846 -28.44 19.90 -8.80
CA PRO A 846 -28.82 19.12 -7.63
C PRO A 846 -28.65 17.60 -7.81
N THR A 847 -28.33 17.12 -9.02
CA THR A 847 -27.97 15.72 -9.30
C THR A 847 -26.48 15.44 -9.20
N ALA A 848 -25.65 16.47 -8.93
CA ALA A 848 -24.20 16.33 -8.85
C ALA A 848 -23.74 15.32 -7.78
N LEU A 849 -24.51 15.13 -6.70
CA LEU A 849 -24.23 14.12 -5.66
C LEU A 849 -25.07 12.84 -5.82
N THR A 850 -25.26 12.36 -7.05
CA THR A 850 -25.97 11.09 -7.28
C THR A 850 -25.05 9.92 -6.91
N TRP A 851 -25.43 9.18 -5.88
CA TRP A 851 -24.73 8.00 -5.41
C TRP A 851 -25.10 6.76 -6.20
N THR A 852 -24.10 5.95 -6.55
CA THR A 852 -24.28 4.55 -6.94
C THR A 852 -23.81 3.67 -5.78
N THR A 853 -24.55 2.58 -5.52
CA THR A 853 -24.22 1.68 -4.40
C THR A 853 -24.17 0.24 -4.86
N THR A 854 -23.00 -0.40 -4.76
CA THR A 854 -22.85 -1.82 -5.09
C THR A 854 -22.59 -2.61 -3.82
N THR A 855 -23.44 -3.59 -3.52
CA THR A 855 -23.38 -4.37 -2.29
C THR A 855 -23.00 -5.82 -2.56
N TYR A 856 -21.93 -6.28 -1.90
CA TYR A 856 -21.48 -7.67 -1.89
C TYR A 856 -21.64 -8.30 -0.51
N ARG A 857 -21.97 -9.58 -0.48
CA ARG A 857 -22.10 -10.35 0.77
C ARG A 857 -21.27 -11.61 0.73
N VAL A 858 -20.51 -11.82 1.81
CA VAL A 858 -19.87 -13.08 2.18
C VAL A 858 -20.70 -13.75 3.26
N THR A 859 -21.06 -15.02 3.07
CA THR A 859 -21.84 -15.80 4.04
C THR A 859 -20.99 -16.93 4.59
N LYS A 860 -20.97 -17.10 5.92
CA LYS A 860 -20.29 -18.23 6.55
C LYS A 860 -21.14 -19.48 6.52
N THR A 861 -20.57 -20.58 6.04
CA THR A 861 -21.19 -21.91 6.05
C THR A 861 -20.27 -22.88 6.75
N SER A 862 -20.73 -23.50 7.84
CA SER A 862 -19.92 -24.44 8.65
C SER A 862 -18.57 -23.87 9.11
N GLY A 863 -18.48 -22.56 9.33
CA GLY A 863 -17.28 -21.85 9.78
C GLY A 863 -16.41 -21.26 8.65
N ALA A 864 -16.56 -21.75 7.42
CA ALA A 864 -15.82 -21.27 6.25
C ALA A 864 -16.52 -20.09 5.55
N ASN A 865 -15.73 -19.20 4.94
CA ASN A 865 -16.25 -18.12 4.12
C ASN A 865 -16.75 -18.66 2.77
N GLY A 866 -17.94 -18.24 2.33
CA GLY A 866 -18.35 -18.38 0.94
C GLY A 866 -17.67 -17.36 0.03
N ALA A 867 -17.87 -17.50 -1.29
CA ALA A 867 -17.49 -16.47 -2.25
C ALA A 867 -18.28 -15.16 -2.01
N PRO A 868 -17.72 -13.98 -2.34
CA PRO A 868 -18.48 -12.73 -2.37
C PRO A 868 -19.58 -12.81 -3.42
N THR A 869 -20.81 -12.47 -3.02
CA THR A 869 -21.98 -12.50 -3.91
C THR A 869 -22.60 -11.12 -4.05
N LEU A 870 -22.86 -10.69 -5.29
CA LEU A 870 -23.57 -9.45 -5.55
C LEU A 870 -25.00 -9.56 -5.00
N VAL A 871 -25.37 -8.62 -4.14
CA VAL A 871 -26.71 -8.53 -3.53
C VAL A 871 -27.57 -7.56 -4.32
N THR A 872 -27.05 -6.35 -4.57
CA THR A 872 -27.73 -5.24 -5.25
C THR A 872 -26.71 -4.28 -5.86
N THR A 873 -27.12 -3.60 -6.94
CA THR A 873 -26.47 -2.43 -7.54
C THR A 873 -27.48 -1.31 -7.65
#